data_AF-A0A955XPT9-F1
#
_entry.id   AF-A0A955XPT9-F1
#
_cell.length_a   1.000
_cell.length_b   1.000
_cell.length_c   1.000
_cell.angle_alpha   90.00
_cell.angle_beta   90.00
_cell.angle_gamma   90.00
#
_symmetry.space_group_name_H-M   'P 1'
#
loop_
_entity.id
_entity.type
_entity.pdbx_description
1 polymer ?
#
loop_
_entity_poly.entity_id
_entity_poly.type
_entity_poly.pdbx_seq_one_letter_code
_entity_poly.pdbx_strand_id
1 'polypeptide(L)'
;MADPVAIALERARAVLDLVMPMTVAKSIWGSPMGKSRIAGRIVAEIPEHRVYVEPFAGGGQVLFTKEPSEVEVVSDLDPEIAFAFRFAKGVTPEQLDRLRRKKWVGDKAHFRKLYETAPPEDDLERFYRFAYLVRFSFNKLRRGTMPDKNVGVEARFVDKLERWAPRIKDVRVRCADYERVIEEYDGPDTFFFLDPPYAGHDADCRVGAGHKDWDEERFGKVLRKIRGRFLCTYGLRGDAELFKGFHTRRWRHTSGVGTAQGQGLRPGVTLVATNYDPDKVRRFQVAVSKTIWGSPAGKKKLAKRLVALLPPHKTYVEPFAGSAAVLFAKDPAETEVINDADLDIARAFRIIKRLSRAQTERLGKMPWTGDEATFKRLIDATPGDDVAWLHRFLYLTHFSYGKMRGKSFSPSTQGIEARTGERIEAFAPRLKNVRIYGGDYEKVVKKYDGANTVFFFDPPYPGYNVDVGESEFDEERFLGVLKSLKGKFLLTYGVRGKLPALLKEAGFSIKRIRTPRSIGSMRGVGGPTLLTQLVVANFDLVEKAAAGDEPLLEEWDGQLELQDWDGAGAEAPDDDVEKAQAFGTFGGSHHYAKRLLPLIPEHETYAEPFAGAAALLYAKEPSAKEVLADTDDDVVFLHRSVKAMTPDRVEELGRRFEWKCTEQSFAKARDMEPKDDVERFYKLVFVRTHARDCRPDGTHPARNHLGSTTNPEKYLRAAERLKDVTILRQDYRKTIEQLDGPNAFFFLDPPYPGEWFDKDAVIDLDEFATTLKSIKGRFIAVLNDSPENAAAFKSVGQVFRLKVHEASGTGGAKKASRLFCANFKVAKADEVEVLPDADERDDADKAAWSRAYINDLPDSAFLYVEP
;
A
#
# COMPACT_ATOMS: atom_id res chain seq x y z
N MET A 1 -17.48 -22.26 -25.82
CA MET A 1 -17.71 -21.00 -25.08
C MET A 1 -16.57 -20.85 -24.08
N ALA A 2 -15.86 -19.72 -24.08
CA ALA A 2 -14.72 -19.53 -23.18
C ALA A 2 -15.21 -19.42 -21.72
N ASP A 3 -14.44 -20.00 -20.79
CA ASP A 3 -14.74 -20.05 -19.36
C ASP A 3 -14.91 -18.63 -18.77
N PRO A 4 -16.08 -18.29 -18.19
CA PRO A 4 -16.35 -16.99 -17.58
C PRO A 4 -15.32 -16.61 -16.51
N VAL A 5 -14.76 -17.60 -15.79
CA VAL A 5 -13.72 -17.39 -14.77
C VAL A 5 -12.40 -16.99 -15.42
N ALA A 6 -12.04 -17.61 -16.54
CA ALA A 6 -10.85 -17.22 -17.32
C ALA A 6 -10.97 -15.79 -17.87
N ILE A 7 -12.15 -15.41 -18.38
CA ILE A 7 -12.42 -14.03 -18.85
C ILE A 7 -12.38 -13.03 -17.69
N ALA A 8 -12.94 -13.38 -16.52
CA ALA A 8 -12.91 -12.54 -15.34
C ALA A 8 -11.48 -12.37 -14.78
N LEU A 9 -10.68 -13.44 -14.77
CA LEU A 9 -9.26 -13.41 -14.40
C LEU A 9 -8.44 -12.58 -15.38
N GLU A 10 -8.70 -12.69 -16.68
CA GLU A 10 -8.02 -11.91 -17.71
C GLU A 10 -8.37 -10.41 -17.60
N ARG A 11 -9.64 -10.09 -17.30
CA ARG A 11 -10.09 -8.71 -17.01
C ARG A 11 -9.50 -8.17 -15.71
N ALA A 12 -9.48 -8.97 -14.65
CA ALA A 12 -8.90 -8.58 -13.36
C ALA A 12 -7.38 -8.38 -13.46
N ARG A 13 -6.67 -9.23 -14.22
CA ARG A 13 -5.25 -9.04 -14.56
C ARG A 13 -5.04 -7.76 -15.37
N ALA A 14 -5.86 -7.52 -16.40
CA ALA A 14 -5.77 -6.30 -17.19
C ALA A 14 -6.02 -5.02 -16.37
N VAL A 15 -6.87 -5.08 -15.34
CA VAL A 15 -7.10 -3.98 -14.40
C VAL A 15 -5.91 -3.84 -13.43
N LEU A 16 -5.44 -4.91 -12.79
CA LEU A 16 -4.25 -4.91 -11.93
C LEU A 16 -2.99 -4.41 -12.64
N ASP A 17 -2.82 -4.77 -13.91
CA ASP A 17 -1.75 -4.30 -14.79
C ASP A 17 -1.82 -2.79 -15.08
N LEU A 18 -3.01 -2.19 -14.98
CA LEU A 18 -3.26 -0.76 -15.17
C LEU A 18 -2.96 0.05 -13.90
N VAL A 19 -3.00 -0.58 -12.72
CA VAL A 19 -2.86 0.09 -11.40
C VAL A 19 -1.55 -0.20 -10.68
N MET A 20 -0.69 -1.08 -11.19
CA MET A 20 0.65 -1.32 -10.62
C MET A 20 1.68 -0.38 -11.24
N PRO A 21 2.13 0.68 -10.54
CA PRO A 21 3.34 1.39 -10.94
C PRO A 21 4.54 0.48 -10.65
N MET A 22 4.93 -0.36 -11.61
CA MET A 22 6.32 -0.77 -11.67
C MET A 22 7.12 0.50 -11.95
N THR A 23 7.99 0.90 -11.03
CA THR A 23 8.98 1.96 -11.26
C THR A 23 9.90 1.51 -12.40
N VAL A 24 9.50 1.81 -13.64
CA VAL A 24 10.33 1.53 -14.81
C VAL A 24 11.49 2.52 -14.81
N ALA A 25 12.71 1.98 -14.77
CA ALA A 25 13.93 2.72 -15.02
C ALA A 25 13.79 3.52 -16.34
N LYS A 26 13.76 4.86 -16.25
CA LYS A 26 13.77 5.70 -17.44
C LYS A 26 15.16 5.61 -18.08
N SER A 27 15.23 5.13 -19.33
CA SER A 27 16.44 5.09 -20.15
C SER A 27 17.07 6.47 -20.34
N ILE A 28 18.33 6.50 -20.81
CA ILE A 28 19.10 7.74 -21.03
C ILE A 28 18.34 8.71 -21.96
N TRP A 29 17.90 8.21 -23.11
CA TRP A 29 17.01 8.92 -24.05
C TRP A 29 15.77 8.08 -24.37
N GLY A 30 14.76 8.71 -24.97
CA GLY A 30 13.60 7.99 -25.49
C GLY A 30 13.74 7.74 -26.99
N SER A 31 12.95 6.80 -27.51
CA SER A 31 12.78 6.57 -28.94
C SER A 31 11.35 6.90 -29.38
N PRO A 32 11.11 7.14 -30.68
CA PRO A 32 9.78 7.02 -31.25
C PRO A 32 9.16 5.68 -30.83
N MET A 33 7.91 5.72 -30.34
CA MET A 33 7.20 4.52 -29.86
C MET A 33 7.88 3.73 -28.71
N GLY A 34 8.80 4.37 -27.96
CA GLY A 34 9.58 3.71 -26.91
C GLY A 34 8.75 2.97 -25.87
N LYS A 35 9.28 1.84 -25.39
CA LYS A 35 8.55 0.85 -24.58
C LYS A 35 8.57 1.11 -23.08
N SER A 36 8.88 2.34 -22.63
CA SER A 36 8.99 2.67 -21.20
C SER A 36 7.75 2.30 -20.36
N ARG A 37 6.54 2.32 -20.93
CA ARG A 37 5.32 1.98 -20.17
C ARG A 37 5.07 0.47 -20.04
N ILE A 38 5.62 -0.33 -20.95
CA ILE A 38 5.43 -1.78 -20.96
C ILE A 38 6.73 -2.56 -20.71
N ALA A 39 7.87 -1.88 -20.55
CA ALA A 39 9.16 -2.51 -20.30
C ALA A 39 9.14 -3.42 -19.07
N GLY A 40 8.52 -3.00 -17.96
CA GLY A 40 8.36 -3.86 -16.78
C GLY A 40 7.59 -5.15 -17.07
N ARG A 41 6.56 -5.07 -17.92
CA ARG A 41 5.79 -6.24 -18.36
C ARG A 41 6.57 -7.12 -19.32
N ILE A 42 7.33 -6.53 -20.25
CA ILE A 42 8.24 -7.27 -21.14
C ILE A 42 9.23 -8.05 -20.29
N VAL A 43 9.93 -7.39 -19.36
CA VAL A 43 10.92 -8.01 -18.46
C VAL A 43 10.33 -9.16 -17.66
N ALA A 44 9.07 -9.05 -17.22
CA ALA A 44 8.40 -10.13 -16.48
C ALA A 44 8.14 -11.40 -17.31
N GLU A 45 8.11 -11.31 -18.63
CA GLU A 45 7.93 -12.44 -19.55
C GLU A 45 9.25 -12.89 -20.22
N ILE A 46 10.39 -12.28 -19.86
CA ILE A 46 11.70 -12.74 -20.33
C ILE A 46 12.07 -14.06 -19.62
N PRO A 47 12.35 -15.14 -20.36
CA PRO A 47 12.81 -16.40 -19.81
C PRO A 47 14.28 -16.32 -19.39
N GLU A 48 14.75 -17.31 -18.64
CA GLU A 48 16.18 -17.42 -18.31
C GLU A 48 17.05 -17.45 -19.58
N HIS A 49 18.13 -16.68 -19.57
CA HIS A 49 19.06 -16.48 -20.68
C HIS A 49 20.42 -15.98 -20.18
N ARG A 50 21.49 -16.31 -20.91
CA ARG A 50 22.85 -15.83 -20.63
C ARG A 50 23.26 -14.70 -21.58
N VAL A 51 22.73 -14.72 -22.81
CA VAL A 51 22.99 -13.71 -23.83
C VAL A 51 21.69 -12.93 -24.09
N TYR A 52 21.75 -11.61 -24.00
CA TYR A 52 20.64 -10.71 -24.26
C TYR A 52 20.94 -9.83 -25.47
N VAL A 53 20.01 -9.74 -26.40
CA VAL A 53 20.20 -8.99 -27.65
C VAL A 53 18.98 -8.12 -27.97
N GLU A 54 19.19 -6.82 -28.18
CA GLU A 54 18.22 -5.88 -28.75
C GLU A 54 18.70 -5.41 -30.14
N PRO A 55 18.28 -6.05 -31.24
CA PRO A 55 18.65 -5.65 -32.60
C PRO A 55 18.00 -4.33 -33.09
N PHE A 56 16.96 -3.87 -32.38
CA PHE A 56 16.21 -2.63 -32.63
C PHE A 56 16.23 -1.76 -31.37
N ALA A 57 17.41 -1.39 -30.89
CA ALA A 57 17.60 -0.86 -29.56
C ALA A 57 16.82 0.42 -29.30
N GLY A 58 16.78 1.36 -30.25
CA GLY A 58 16.13 2.65 -30.09
C GLY A 58 16.66 3.43 -28.87
N GLY A 59 15.96 3.34 -27.74
CA GLY A 59 16.40 3.92 -26.47
C GLY A 59 16.77 2.90 -25.38
N GLY A 60 16.76 1.59 -25.66
CA GLY A 60 17.20 0.54 -24.74
C GLY A 60 16.32 0.38 -23.51
N GLN A 61 15.00 0.65 -23.60
CA GLN A 61 14.15 0.68 -22.41
C GLN A 61 14.07 -0.67 -21.69
N VAL A 62 14.12 -1.79 -22.43
CA VAL A 62 14.06 -3.12 -21.84
C VAL A 62 15.42 -3.46 -21.23
N LEU A 63 16.53 -3.21 -21.92
CA LEU A 63 17.92 -3.33 -21.40
C LEU A 63 18.10 -2.66 -20.04
N PHE A 64 17.71 -1.39 -19.89
CA PHE A 64 17.89 -0.64 -18.64
C PHE A 64 16.90 -1.05 -17.54
N THR A 65 15.83 -1.77 -17.89
CA THR A 65 14.83 -2.26 -16.92
C THR A 65 15.14 -3.68 -16.45
N LYS A 66 15.78 -4.52 -17.29
CA LYS A 66 16.19 -5.88 -16.92
C LYS A 66 17.48 -5.88 -16.10
N GLU A 67 17.66 -6.96 -15.35
CA GLU A 67 18.95 -7.27 -14.76
C GLU A 67 20.01 -7.56 -15.84
N PRO A 68 21.29 -7.23 -15.59
CA PRO A 68 22.37 -7.57 -16.50
C PRO A 68 22.46 -9.07 -16.81
N SER A 69 22.74 -9.41 -18.06
CA SER A 69 23.12 -10.78 -18.48
C SER A 69 24.63 -10.89 -18.66
N GLU A 70 25.17 -12.11 -18.74
CA GLU A 70 26.61 -12.34 -18.98
C GLU A 70 27.10 -11.63 -20.24
N VAL A 71 26.27 -11.65 -21.30
CA VAL A 71 26.55 -10.93 -22.53
C VAL A 71 25.32 -10.12 -22.91
N GLU A 72 25.50 -8.82 -23.13
CA GLU A 72 24.44 -7.93 -23.60
C GLU A 72 24.87 -7.20 -24.86
N VAL A 73 23.99 -7.19 -25.86
CA VAL A 73 24.22 -6.58 -27.17
C VAL A 73 23.05 -5.67 -27.49
N VAL A 74 23.37 -4.43 -27.84
CA VAL A 74 22.42 -3.51 -28.50
C VAL A 74 22.90 -3.23 -29.90
N SER A 75 21.99 -3.25 -30.85
CA SER A 75 22.20 -2.77 -32.21
C SER A 75 21.07 -1.86 -32.60
N ASP A 76 21.40 -0.91 -33.46
CA ASP A 76 20.41 -0.15 -34.21
C ASP A 76 20.95 0.06 -35.62
N LEU A 77 20.04 0.16 -36.59
CA LEU A 77 20.42 0.49 -37.96
C LEU A 77 20.78 1.98 -38.08
N ASP A 78 20.26 2.81 -37.19
CA ASP A 78 20.56 4.23 -37.13
C ASP A 78 21.95 4.50 -36.52
N PRO A 79 22.89 5.06 -37.30
CA PRO A 79 24.26 5.27 -36.85
C PRO A 79 24.37 6.31 -35.72
N GLU A 80 23.43 7.23 -35.59
CA GLU A 80 23.42 8.23 -34.50
C GLU A 80 22.96 7.59 -33.18
N ILE A 81 22.07 6.59 -33.21
CA ILE A 81 21.69 5.83 -32.00
C ILE A 81 22.87 4.96 -31.53
N ALA A 82 23.52 4.25 -32.45
CA ALA A 82 24.71 3.47 -32.13
C ALA A 82 25.86 4.37 -31.62
N PHE A 83 26.05 5.54 -32.23
CA PHE A 83 26.97 6.57 -31.73
C PHE A 83 26.62 6.99 -30.30
N ALA A 84 25.36 7.33 -30.01
CA ALA A 84 24.94 7.79 -28.68
C ALA A 84 25.17 6.73 -27.58
N PHE A 85 24.94 5.45 -27.89
CA PHE A 85 25.28 4.35 -26.97
C PHE A 85 26.79 4.21 -26.75
N ARG A 86 27.61 4.35 -27.79
CA ARG A 86 29.08 4.35 -27.64
C ARG A 86 29.58 5.53 -26.83
N PHE A 87 29.04 6.72 -27.07
CA PHE A 87 29.34 7.92 -26.28
C PHE A 87 28.97 7.70 -24.81
N ALA A 88 27.77 7.20 -24.53
CA ALA A 88 27.33 6.93 -23.15
C ALA A 88 28.19 5.88 -22.43
N LYS A 89 28.70 4.89 -23.17
CA LYS A 89 29.64 3.87 -22.65
C LYS A 89 31.01 4.46 -22.31
N GLY A 90 31.48 5.45 -23.07
CA GLY A 90 32.80 6.06 -22.93
C GLY A 90 32.82 7.44 -22.26
N VAL A 91 31.70 7.91 -21.72
CA VAL A 91 31.61 9.28 -21.17
C VAL A 91 32.53 9.47 -19.97
N THR A 92 33.28 10.57 -19.98
CA THR A 92 34.20 10.97 -18.91
C THR A 92 33.56 11.98 -17.96
N PRO A 93 34.05 12.10 -16.71
CA PRO A 93 33.61 13.16 -15.79
C PRO A 93 33.72 14.57 -16.38
N GLU A 94 34.80 14.84 -17.12
CA GLU A 94 35.03 16.14 -17.78
C GLU A 94 33.98 16.41 -18.86
N GLN A 95 33.59 15.38 -19.62
CA GLN A 95 32.50 15.48 -20.58
C GLN A 95 31.15 15.68 -19.90
N LEU A 96 30.88 15.02 -18.76
CA LEU A 96 29.67 15.26 -17.98
C LEU A 96 29.60 16.71 -17.51
N ASP A 97 30.69 17.27 -16.96
CA ASP A 97 30.74 18.66 -16.52
C ASP A 97 30.55 19.66 -17.66
N ARG A 98 31.16 19.40 -18.83
CA ARG A 98 30.91 20.19 -20.04
C ARG A 98 29.45 20.12 -20.47
N LEU A 99 28.82 18.94 -20.40
CA LEU A 99 27.40 18.76 -20.71
C LEU A 99 26.50 19.47 -19.69
N ARG A 100 26.84 19.51 -18.40
CA ARG A 100 26.09 20.27 -17.37
C ARG A 100 26.01 21.76 -17.69
N ARG A 101 27.03 22.31 -18.35
CA ARG A 101 27.08 23.73 -18.76
C ARG A 101 26.33 24.03 -20.08
N LYS A 102 25.75 23.02 -20.75
CA LYS A 102 24.98 23.22 -21.98
C LYS A 102 23.54 23.66 -21.69
N LYS A 103 22.91 24.30 -22.68
CA LYS A 103 21.50 24.71 -22.59
C LYS A 103 20.59 23.48 -22.73
N TRP A 104 20.01 23.00 -21.63
CA TRP A 104 19.06 21.88 -21.62
C TRP A 104 17.60 22.31 -21.49
N VAL A 105 17.29 23.55 -21.86
CA VAL A 105 15.93 24.10 -21.84
C VAL A 105 15.41 24.20 -23.26
N GLY A 106 14.19 23.74 -23.48
CA GLY A 106 13.55 23.73 -24.80
C GLY A 106 13.34 25.14 -25.35
N ASP A 107 14.00 25.43 -26.47
CA ASP A 107 13.98 26.71 -27.16
C ASP A 107 13.86 26.48 -28.67
N LYS A 108 12.87 27.11 -29.33
CA LYS A 108 12.57 26.88 -30.75
C LYS A 108 13.69 27.35 -31.68
N ALA A 109 14.32 28.49 -31.37
CA ALA A 109 15.38 29.04 -32.19
C ALA A 109 16.65 28.18 -32.09
N HIS A 110 16.99 27.77 -30.86
CA HIS A 110 18.10 26.85 -30.60
C HIS A 110 17.86 25.46 -31.19
N PHE A 111 16.64 24.94 -31.10
CA PHE A 111 16.24 23.69 -31.74
C PHE A 111 16.42 23.75 -33.25
N ARG A 112 15.92 24.82 -33.90
CA ARG A 112 16.07 25.02 -35.35
C ARG A 112 17.54 25.10 -35.74
N LYS A 113 18.35 25.87 -35.00
CA LYS A 113 19.80 25.95 -35.21
C LYS A 113 20.47 24.58 -35.14
N LEU A 114 20.22 23.80 -34.08
CA LEU A 114 20.79 22.46 -33.94
C LEU A 114 20.31 21.50 -35.04
N TYR A 115 19.06 21.61 -35.46
CA TYR A 115 18.48 20.78 -36.52
C TYR A 115 19.12 21.06 -37.90
N GLU A 116 19.27 22.34 -38.25
CA GLU A 116 19.83 22.79 -39.54
C GLU A 116 21.36 22.64 -39.62
N THR A 117 22.04 22.60 -38.48
CA THR A 117 23.48 22.37 -38.44
C THR A 117 23.81 20.89 -38.62
N ALA A 118 24.82 20.58 -39.45
CA ALA A 118 25.35 19.23 -39.60
C ALA A 118 25.87 18.68 -38.25
N PRO A 119 25.87 17.34 -38.03
CA PRO A 119 26.47 16.75 -36.84
C PRO A 119 27.91 17.24 -36.64
N PRO A 120 28.25 17.78 -35.45
CA PRO A 120 29.62 18.19 -35.13
C PRO A 120 30.60 17.03 -35.18
N GLU A 121 31.88 17.31 -35.46
CA GLU A 121 32.97 16.34 -35.33
C GLU A 121 33.33 16.06 -33.86
N ASP A 122 33.17 17.04 -32.95
CA ASP A 122 33.34 16.82 -31.51
C ASP A 122 32.22 15.94 -30.97
N ASP A 123 32.60 14.78 -30.41
CA ASP A 123 31.68 13.77 -29.90
C ASP A 123 30.72 14.30 -28.82
N LEU A 124 31.17 15.21 -27.95
CA LEU A 124 30.33 15.81 -26.91
C LEU A 124 29.28 16.73 -27.53
N GLU A 125 29.67 17.57 -28.50
CA GLU A 125 28.73 18.44 -29.22
C GLU A 125 27.75 17.62 -30.07
N ARG A 126 28.22 16.54 -30.68
CA ARG A 126 27.38 15.60 -31.43
C ARG A 126 26.38 14.90 -30.53
N PHE A 127 26.81 14.42 -29.36
CA PHE A 127 25.91 13.82 -28.38
C PHE A 127 24.90 14.84 -27.84
N TYR A 128 25.34 16.06 -27.52
CA TYR A 128 24.46 17.15 -27.09
C TYR A 128 23.38 17.43 -28.13
N ARG A 129 23.77 17.60 -29.40
CA ARG A 129 22.84 17.78 -30.53
C ARG A 129 21.84 16.62 -30.61
N PHE A 130 22.33 15.37 -30.59
CA PHE A 130 21.48 14.17 -30.63
C PHE A 130 20.45 14.18 -29.49
N ALA A 131 20.91 14.28 -28.24
CA ALA A 131 20.07 14.20 -27.05
C ALA A 131 19.04 15.33 -26.99
N TYR A 132 19.45 16.55 -27.34
CA TYR A 132 18.56 17.71 -27.41
C TYR A 132 17.47 17.51 -28.46
N LEU A 133 17.82 17.10 -29.68
CA LEU A 133 16.85 16.86 -30.75
C LEU A 133 15.90 15.70 -30.40
N VAL A 134 16.38 14.60 -29.80
CA VAL A 134 15.52 13.49 -29.34
C VAL A 134 14.48 13.96 -28.32
N ARG A 135 14.89 14.83 -27.39
CA ARG A 135 14.02 15.29 -26.31
C ARG A 135 12.90 16.21 -26.76
N PHE A 136 13.25 17.12 -27.65
CA PHE A 136 12.44 18.30 -27.95
C PHE A 136 11.70 18.18 -29.29
N SER A 137 12.13 17.31 -30.20
CA SER A 137 11.38 17.06 -31.45
C SER A 137 10.01 16.42 -31.20
N PHE A 138 9.06 16.69 -32.11
CA PHE A 138 7.78 15.98 -32.12
C PHE A 138 8.01 14.47 -32.23
N ASN A 139 7.33 13.70 -31.36
CA ASN A 139 7.45 12.24 -31.25
C ASN A 139 8.89 11.70 -31.13
N LYS A 140 9.86 12.53 -30.72
CA LYS A 140 11.27 12.16 -30.58
C LYS A 140 11.94 11.72 -31.89
N LEU A 141 11.40 12.16 -33.03
CA LEU A 141 11.87 11.76 -34.37
C LEU A 141 13.23 12.38 -34.76
N ARG A 142 13.80 13.26 -33.91
CA ARG A 142 15.00 14.08 -34.19
C ARG A 142 14.89 14.95 -35.44
N ARG A 143 13.66 15.14 -35.96
CA ARG A 143 13.37 15.92 -37.17
C ARG A 143 12.02 16.63 -37.06
N GLY A 144 11.77 17.52 -38.01
CA GLY A 144 10.56 18.35 -38.02
C GLY A 144 10.67 19.50 -37.04
N THR A 145 9.57 19.81 -36.32
CA THR A 145 9.49 20.97 -35.43
C THR A 145 9.51 20.58 -33.95
N MET A 146 9.85 21.56 -33.10
CA MET A 146 9.67 21.45 -31.65
C MET A 146 8.23 21.86 -31.28
N PRO A 147 7.44 20.98 -30.63
CA PRO A 147 6.08 21.31 -30.17
C PRO A 147 6.07 22.38 -29.08
N ASP A 148 4.98 23.15 -28.97
CA ASP A 148 4.85 24.23 -27.98
C ASP A 148 4.98 23.75 -26.53
N LYS A 149 4.43 22.58 -26.22
CA LYS A 149 4.55 21.95 -24.89
C LYS A 149 5.99 21.66 -24.44
N ASN A 150 6.96 21.75 -25.34
CA ASN A 150 8.38 21.52 -25.06
C ASN A 150 9.15 22.83 -24.84
N VAL A 151 8.56 23.99 -25.14
CA VAL A 151 9.19 25.31 -24.91
C VAL A 151 9.32 25.56 -23.41
N GLY A 152 10.48 26.02 -22.95
CA GLY A 152 10.78 26.30 -21.55
C GLY A 152 10.99 25.05 -20.67
N VAL A 153 10.81 23.85 -21.21
CA VAL A 153 10.96 22.61 -20.43
C VAL A 153 12.43 22.25 -20.30
N GLU A 154 12.89 22.04 -19.06
CA GLU A 154 14.25 21.58 -18.78
C GLU A 154 14.38 20.05 -18.93
N ALA A 155 15.51 19.60 -19.46
CA ALA A 155 15.81 18.20 -19.70
C ALA A 155 16.96 17.70 -18.83
N ARG A 156 16.67 16.72 -17.97
CA ARG A 156 17.65 16.05 -17.10
C ARG A 156 18.46 14.97 -17.84
N PHE A 157 19.11 15.30 -18.95
CA PHE A 157 19.90 14.31 -19.71
C PHE A 157 21.18 13.92 -18.99
N VAL A 158 21.87 14.89 -18.40
CA VAL A 158 23.18 14.66 -17.79
C VAL A 158 23.03 13.74 -16.57
N ASP A 159 22.04 13.96 -15.72
CA ASP A 159 21.73 13.09 -14.58
C ASP A 159 21.45 11.64 -15.00
N LYS A 160 20.72 11.46 -16.11
CA LYS A 160 20.43 10.13 -16.65
C LYS A 160 21.67 9.47 -17.24
N LEU A 161 22.49 10.24 -17.95
CA LEU A 161 23.72 9.75 -18.53
C LEU A 161 24.70 9.30 -17.45
N GLU A 162 24.89 10.11 -16.42
CA GLU A 162 25.72 9.80 -15.25
C GLU A 162 25.22 8.54 -14.52
N ARG A 163 23.90 8.42 -14.33
CA ARG A 163 23.30 7.24 -13.71
C ARG A 163 23.52 5.95 -14.48
N TRP A 164 23.42 5.99 -15.81
CA TRP A 164 23.38 4.79 -16.66
C TRP A 164 24.70 4.46 -17.36
N ALA A 165 25.67 5.39 -17.40
CA ALA A 165 26.99 5.14 -17.95
C ALA A 165 27.70 3.92 -17.31
N PRO A 166 27.66 3.72 -15.98
CA PRO A 166 28.21 2.50 -15.37
C PRO A 166 27.51 1.22 -15.84
N ARG A 167 26.18 1.26 -16.03
CA ARG A 167 25.37 0.10 -16.42
C ARG A 167 25.60 -0.35 -17.86
N ILE A 168 25.91 0.59 -18.77
CA ILE A 168 26.14 0.28 -20.18
C ILE A 168 27.61 -0.06 -20.48
N LYS A 169 28.51 0.10 -19.50
CA LYS A 169 29.96 -0.05 -19.67
C LYS A 169 30.35 -1.40 -20.28
N ASP A 170 29.62 -2.48 -20.01
CA ASP A 170 29.91 -3.82 -20.52
C ASP A 170 29.03 -4.25 -21.71
N VAL A 171 28.09 -3.41 -22.12
CA VAL A 171 27.18 -3.70 -23.25
C VAL A 171 27.91 -3.54 -24.58
N ARG A 172 27.75 -4.51 -25.48
CA ARG A 172 28.30 -4.46 -26.85
C ARG A 172 27.38 -3.62 -27.73
N VAL A 173 27.93 -2.57 -28.35
CA VAL A 173 27.15 -1.64 -29.20
C VAL A 173 27.49 -1.86 -30.67
N ARG A 174 26.49 -2.28 -31.44
CA ARG A 174 26.59 -2.52 -32.89
C ARG A 174 25.82 -1.45 -33.66
N CYS A 175 26.19 -1.30 -34.93
CA CYS A 175 25.49 -0.47 -35.91
C CYS A 175 25.30 -1.35 -37.14
N ALA A 176 24.30 -2.20 -37.12
CA ALA A 176 24.10 -3.24 -38.13
C ALA A 176 22.61 -3.59 -38.26
N ASP A 177 22.25 -4.07 -39.45
CA ASP A 177 20.93 -4.64 -39.73
C ASP A 177 20.63 -5.81 -38.78
N TYR A 178 19.35 -5.89 -38.37
CA TYR A 178 18.89 -6.84 -37.37
C TYR A 178 19.17 -8.30 -37.75
N GLU A 179 19.13 -8.65 -39.04
CA GLU A 179 19.34 -10.03 -39.50
C GLU A 179 20.76 -10.49 -39.17
N ARG A 180 21.76 -9.65 -39.48
CA ARG A 180 23.17 -9.95 -39.18
C ARG A 180 23.42 -10.08 -37.68
N VAL A 181 22.78 -9.23 -36.88
CA VAL A 181 22.93 -9.26 -35.41
C VAL A 181 22.27 -10.50 -34.82
N ILE A 182 21.10 -10.89 -35.33
CA ILE A 182 20.45 -12.13 -34.92
C ILE A 182 21.32 -13.32 -35.31
N GLU A 183 21.80 -13.39 -36.55
CA GLU A 183 22.71 -14.46 -37.02
C GLU A 183 23.99 -14.58 -36.20
N GLU A 184 24.63 -13.46 -35.83
CA GLU A 184 25.88 -13.43 -35.06
C GLU A 184 25.71 -13.96 -33.62
N TYR A 185 24.54 -13.72 -33.00
CA TYR A 185 24.31 -14.00 -31.57
C TYR A 185 23.29 -15.12 -31.31
N ASP A 186 22.66 -15.70 -32.34
CA ASP A 186 21.63 -16.74 -32.15
C ASP A 186 22.20 -18.06 -31.63
N GLY A 187 21.64 -18.50 -30.51
CA GLY A 187 22.01 -19.73 -29.82
C GLY A 187 20.97 -20.10 -28.76
N PRO A 188 21.05 -21.31 -28.20
CA PRO A 188 20.04 -21.83 -27.26
C PRO A 188 19.92 -21.01 -25.97
N ASP A 189 20.99 -20.32 -25.56
CA ASP A 189 21.06 -19.49 -24.35
C ASP A 189 20.76 -18.00 -24.63
N THR A 190 20.41 -17.65 -25.86
CA THR A 190 20.17 -16.27 -26.29
C THR A 190 18.70 -15.89 -26.17
N PHE A 191 18.44 -14.72 -25.61
CA PHE A 191 17.15 -14.06 -25.66
C PHE A 191 17.21 -12.77 -26.50
N PHE A 192 16.28 -12.68 -27.45
CA PHE A 192 16.11 -11.53 -28.32
C PHE A 192 14.86 -10.73 -27.91
N PHE A 193 15.04 -9.44 -27.62
CA PHE A 193 13.92 -8.50 -27.61
C PHE A 193 13.84 -7.77 -28.95
N LEU A 194 12.72 -7.96 -29.66
CA LEU A 194 12.52 -7.47 -31.01
C LEU A 194 11.41 -6.42 -31.02
N ASP A 195 11.75 -5.19 -31.41
CA ASP A 195 10.79 -4.08 -31.53
C ASP A 195 10.92 -3.41 -32.90
N PRO A 196 10.60 -4.15 -33.98
CA PRO A 196 10.73 -3.64 -35.34
C PRO A 196 9.75 -2.48 -35.64
N PRO A 197 9.98 -1.71 -36.72
CA PRO A 197 8.98 -0.76 -37.20
C PRO A 197 7.68 -1.45 -37.62
N TYR A 198 6.51 -0.86 -37.33
CA TYR A 198 5.20 -1.51 -37.51
C TYR A 198 4.56 -1.26 -38.90
N ALA A 199 3.79 -2.25 -39.37
CA ALA A 199 2.85 -2.16 -40.48
C ALA A 199 1.82 -1.02 -40.25
N GLY A 200 1.71 -0.04 -41.16
CA GLY A 200 0.60 0.92 -41.16
C GLY A 200 0.64 2.08 -40.15
N HIS A 201 1.77 2.34 -39.50
CA HIS A 201 2.05 3.64 -38.86
C HIS A 201 2.77 4.59 -39.82
N ASP A 202 2.57 5.91 -39.62
CA ASP A 202 3.08 6.98 -40.48
C ASP A 202 4.45 6.64 -41.08
N ALA A 203 4.57 6.74 -42.40
CA ALA A 203 5.82 6.55 -43.12
C ALA A 203 6.98 7.34 -42.47
N ASP A 204 6.64 8.44 -41.81
CA ASP A 204 7.55 9.27 -41.04
C ASP A 204 8.24 8.59 -39.85
N CYS A 205 7.60 7.63 -39.18
CA CYS A 205 8.24 6.88 -38.09
C CYS A 205 9.26 5.87 -38.62
N ARG A 206 9.01 5.27 -39.79
CA ARG A 206 9.93 4.32 -40.45
C ARG A 206 11.17 5.02 -41.00
N VAL A 207 10.94 6.14 -41.69
CA VAL A 207 12.01 6.98 -42.25
C VAL A 207 12.86 7.60 -41.14
N GLY A 208 12.25 8.01 -40.02
CA GLY A 208 12.96 8.56 -38.86
C GLY A 208 13.73 7.55 -38.00
N ALA A 209 13.48 6.25 -38.18
CA ALA A 209 14.15 5.14 -37.48
C ALA A 209 15.15 4.37 -38.38
N GLY A 210 15.47 4.87 -39.58
CA GLY A 210 16.47 4.26 -40.48
C GLY A 210 15.97 3.08 -41.31
N HIS A 211 14.72 2.64 -41.16
CA HIS A 211 14.17 1.47 -41.86
C HIS A 211 13.35 1.86 -43.10
N LYS A 212 13.99 2.51 -44.07
CA LYS A 212 13.34 2.92 -45.33
C LYS A 212 12.93 1.72 -46.20
N ASP A 213 13.73 0.66 -46.18
CA ASP A 213 13.54 -0.57 -46.96
C ASP A 213 13.01 -1.71 -46.09
N TRP A 214 12.09 -1.40 -45.16
CA TRP A 214 11.51 -2.40 -44.27
C TRP A 214 10.70 -3.44 -45.05
N ASP A 215 11.08 -4.71 -44.89
CA ASP A 215 10.44 -5.87 -45.51
C ASP A 215 9.95 -6.84 -44.40
N GLU A 216 8.63 -6.92 -44.24
CA GLU A 216 7.97 -7.79 -43.25
C GLU A 216 8.13 -9.28 -43.59
N GLU A 217 8.20 -9.63 -44.88
CA GLU A 217 8.40 -11.01 -45.31
C GLU A 217 9.81 -11.49 -44.96
N ARG A 218 10.81 -10.64 -45.21
CA ARG A 218 12.21 -10.86 -44.77
C ARG A 218 12.27 -11.05 -43.25
N PHE A 219 11.63 -10.16 -42.48
CA PHE A 219 11.61 -10.27 -41.02
C PHE A 219 10.95 -11.57 -40.54
N GLY A 220 9.83 -11.97 -41.14
CA GLY A 220 9.17 -13.24 -40.84
C GLY A 220 10.02 -14.46 -41.16
N LYS A 221 10.83 -14.43 -42.23
CA LYS A 221 11.80 -15.49 -42.56
C LYS A 221 12.89 -15.59 -41.49
N VAL A 222 13.37 -14.46 -40.97
CA VAL A 222 14.36 -14.43 -39.88
C VAL A 222 13.77 -14.99 -38.59
N LEU A 223 12.57 -14.55 -38.17
CA LEU A 223 11.91 -15.03 -36.94
C LEU A 223 11.81 -16.55 -36.87
N ARG A 224 11.47 -17.21 -38.00
CA ARG A 224 11.33 -18.67 -38.07
C ARG A 224 12.65 -19.43 -37.96
N LYS A 225 13.79 -18.76 -38.16
CA LYS A 225 15.12 -19.36 -38.06
C LYS A 225 15.77 -19.21 -36.68
N ILE A 226 15.25 -18.33 -35.82
CA ILE A 226 15.81 -18.07 -34.49
C ILE A 226 15.73 -19.35 -33.63
N ARG A 227 16.90 -19.84 -33.20
CA ARG A 227 17.02 -20.99 -32.29
C ARG A 227 16.89 -20.59 -30.83
N GLY A 228 17.35 -19.39 -30.49
CA GLY A 228 17.16 -18.77 -29.18
C GLY A 228 15.70 -18.43 -28.91
N ARG A 229 15.45 -17.79 -27.77
CA ARG A 229 14.10 -17.34 -27.39
C ARG A 229 13.90 -15.89 -27.83
N PHE A 230 12.71 -15.53 -28.30
CA PHE A 230 12.41 -14.13 -28.60
C PHE A 230 11.06 -13.67 -28.07
N LEU A 231 10.99 -12.38 -27.74
CA LEU A 231 9.75 -11.63 -27.54
C LEU A 231 9.74 -10.46 -28.52
N CYS A 232 8.75 -10.47 -29.41
CA CYS A 232 8.56 -9.45 -30.42
C CYS A 232 7.33 -8.58 -30.09
N THR A 233 7.49 -7.27 -30.07
CA THR A 233 6.36 -6.32 -30.01
C THR A 233 5.99 -5.83 -31.41
N TYR A 234 4.69 -5.74 -31.70
CA TYR A 234 4.18 -5.30 -32.99
C TYR A 234 2.87 -4.49 -32.91
N GLY A 235 2.57 -3.74 -33.98
CA GLY A 235 1.34 -2.96 -34.13
C GLY A 235 0.12 -3.81 -34.47
N LEU A 236 -1.09 -3.29 -34.17
CA LEU A 236 -2.37 -3.99 -34.36
C LEU A 236 -2.72 -4.33 -35.82
N ARG A 237 -2.14 -3.63 -36.80
CA ARG A 237 -2.39 -3.83 -38.24
C ARG A 237 -1.46 -4.87 -38.88
N GLY A 238 -0.61 -5.54 -38.08
CA GLY A 238 0.27 -6.59 -38.58
C GLY A 238 -0.51 -7.78 -39.15
N ASP A 239 -0.01 -8.31 -40.25
CA ASP A 239 -0.56 -9.48 -40.94
C ASP A 239 -0.63 -10.69 -39.99
N ALA A 240 -1.78 -11.37 -39.97
CA ALA A 240 -1.96 -12.61 -39.21
C ALA A 240 -0.96 -13.70 -39.63
N GLU A 241 -0.42 -13.61 -40.85
CA GLU A 241 0.57 -14.54 -41.39
C GLU A 241 1.99 -14.33 -40.83
N LEU A 242 2.36 -13.12 -40.40
CA LEU A 242 3.73 -12.83 -39.90
C LEU A 242 4.05 -13.65 -38.65
N PHE A 243 3.09 -13.74 -37.73
CA PHE A 243 3.27 -14.43 -36.45
C PHE A 243 2.62 -15.82 -36.38
N LYS A 244 2.21 -16.36 -37.53
CA LYS A 244 1.64 -17.71 -37.63
C LYS A 244 2.64 -18.75 -37.15
N GLY A 245 2.21 -19.56 -36.17
CA GLY A 245 3.04 -20.58 -35.53
C GLY A 245 3.75 -20.13 -34.25
N PHE A 246 3.59 -18.86 -33.84
CA PHE A 246 4.11 -18.34 -32.58
C PHE A 246 2.99 -18.09 -31.55
N HIS A 247 3.36 -18.01 -30.27
CA HIS A 247 2.42 -17.64 -29.21
C HIS A 247 2.17 -16.13 -29.28
N THR A 248 0.91 -15.72 -29.46
CA THR A 248 0.54 -14.30 -29.59
C THR A 248 -0.43 -13.84 -28.51
N ARG A 249 -0.26 -12.61 -28.03
CA ARG A 249 -1.10 -11.95 -27.02
C ARG A 249 -1.32 -10.49 -27.36
N ARG A 250 -2.46 -9.92 -26.92
CA ARG A 250 -2.76 -8.49 -27.07
C ARG A 250 -2.70 -7.79 -25.73
N TRP A 251 -1.78 -6.84 -25.58
CA TRP A 251 -1.60 -6.09 -24.34
C TRP A 251 -2.21 -4.71 -24.46
N ARG A 252 -3.21 -4.43 -23.60
CA ARG A 252 -3.76 -3.08 -23.42
C ARG A 252 -2.84 -2.26 -22.53
N HIS A 253 -2.56 -1.03 -22.93
CA HIS A 253 -1.75 -0.08 -22.17
C HIS A 253 -2.17 1.35 -22.50
N THR A 254 -1.77 2.36 -21.73
CA THR A 254 -1.98 3.76 -22.13
C THR A 254 -0.90 4.17 -23.11
N SER A 255 -1.28 4.58 -24.32
CA SER A 255 -0.34 5.09 -25.33
C SER A 255 -0.09 6.59 -25.13
N GLY A 256 1.11 7.06 -25.41
CA GLY A 256 1.53 8.46 -25.23
C GLY A 256 1.59 9.26 -26.54
N VAL A 257 1.08 8.67 -27.63
CA VAL A 257 1.17 9.27 -28.98
C VAL A 257 -0.01 10.22 -29.15
N GLY A 258 0.24 11.51 -28.95
CA GLY A 258 -0.73 12.56 -29.25
C GLY A 258 -0.79 12.80 -30.76
N THR A 259 -1.99 12.86 -31.32
CA THR A 259 -2.21 13.48 -32.63
C THR A 259 -2.07 15.00 -32.51
N ALA A 260 -1.92 15.70 -33.63
CA ALA A 260 -1.75 17.14 -33.73
C ALA A 260 -2.82 18.01 -33.01
N GLN A 261 -3.90 17.41 -32.48
CA GLN A 261 -5.04 18.07 -31.85
C GLN A 261 -5.10 17.99 -30.31
N GLY A 262 -4.02 17.59 -29.62
CA GLY A 262 -3.92 17.80 -28.17
C GLY A 262 -4.90 17.02 -27.27
N GLN A 263 -5.61 16.02 -27.79
CA GLN A 263 -6.43 15.13 -26.96
C GLN A 263 -5.55 14.15 -26.18
N GLY A 264 -5.86 13.96 -24.89
CA GLY A 264 -5.04 13.24 -23.91
C GLY A 264 -4.79 11.74 -24.16
N LEU A 265 -4.36 11.04 -23.10
CA LEU A 265 -3.93 9.64 -23.13
C LEU A 265 -5.02 8.73 -23.75
N ARG A 266 -4.70 8.02 -24.84
CA ARG A 266 -5.59 7.02 -25.44
C ARG A 266 -5.16 5.58 -25.06
N PRO A 267 -6.11 4.65 -24.85
CA PRO A 267 -5.81 3.23 -24.76
C PRO A 267 -5.11 2.74 -26.03
N GLY A 268 -3.89 2.25 -25.90
CA GLY A 268 -3.14 1.54 -26.93
C GLY A 268 -3.23 0.04 -26.74
N VAL A 269 -3.09 -0.71 -27.83
CA VAL A 269 -2.94 -2.16 -27.80
C VAL A 269 -1.68 -2.54 -28.57
N THR A 270 -0.84 -3.37 -27.98
CA THR A 270 0.36 -3.94 -28.62
C THR A 270 0.17 -5.44 -28.79
N LEU A 271 0.45 -5.95 -29.98
CA LEU A 271 0.59 -7.39 -30.21
C LEU A 271 1.97 -7.82 -29.70
N VAL A 272 2.01 -8.91 -28.95
CA VAL A 272 3.24 -9.54 -28.48
C VAL A 272 3.30 -10.95 -29.04
N ALA A 273 4.41 -11.33 -29.64
CA ALA A 273 4.65 -12.65 -30.20
C ALA A 273 5.92 -13.28 -29.59
N THR A 274 5.87 -14.57 -29.29
CA THR A 274 6.98 -15.33 -28.68
C THR A 274 7.09 -16.72 -29.29
N ASN A 275 8.31 -17.27 -29.39
CA ASN A 275 8.56 -18.66 -29.80
C ASN A 275 8.68 -19.64 -28.63
N TYR A 276 8.33 -19.20 -27.43
CA TYR A 276 8.22 -20.02 -26.23
C TYR A 276 6.84 -19.80 -25.62
N ASP A 277 6.39 -20.72 -24.78
CA ASP A 277 5.13 -20.59 -24.08
C ASP A 277 5.30 -19.61 -22.88
N PRO A 278 4.75 -18.39 -22.94
CA PRO A 278 4.90 -17.40 -21.87
C PRO A 278 4.28 -17.84 -20.54
N ASP A 279 3.32 -18.79 -20.53
CA ASP A 279 2.74 -19.31 -19.29
C ASP A 279 3.65 -20.34 -18.59
N LYS A 280 4.55 -20.97 -19.35
CA LYS A 280 5.52 -21.96 -18.84
C LYS A 280 6.88 -21.37 -18.52
N VAL A 281 7.06 -20.06 -18.73
CA VAL A 281 8.29 -19.38 -18.33
C VAL A 281 8.43 -19.50 -16.81
N ARG A 282 9.46 -20.21 -16.34
CA ARG A 282 10.00 -20.00 -14.99
C ARG A 282 10.40 -18.53 -14.94
N ARG A 283 9.47 -17.73 -14.39
CA ARG A 283 9.57 -16.28 -14.40
C ARG A 283 10.95 -15.92 -13.87
N PHE A 284 11.77 -15.25 -14.67
CA PHE A 284 12.89 -14.48 -14.18
C PHE A 284 12.31 -13.22 -13.48
N GLN A 285 11.43 -13.45 -12.50
CA GLN A 285 11.23 -12.53 -11.42
C GLN A 285 12.53 -12.57 -10.64
N VAL A 286 13.43 -11.65 -10.97
CA VAL A 286 14.25 -11.04 -9.92
C VAL A 286 13.29 -10.24 -9.04
N ALA A 287 12.50 -10.96 -8.26
CA ALA A 287 12.46 -10.61 -6.88
C ALA A 287 13.92 -10.69 -6.46
N VAL A 288 14.63 -9.55 -6.39
CA VAL A 288 15.77 -9.46 -5.50
C VAL A 288 15.17 -9.81 -4.16
N SER A 289 15.22 -11.09 -3.81
CA SER A 289 14.73 -11.53 -2.53
C SER A 289 15.69 -10.90 -1.56
N LYS A 290 15.33 -9.78 -0.91
CA LYS A 290 16.30 -9.01 -0.11
C LYS A 290 16.70 -9.72 1.20
N THR A 291 16.44 -11.03 1.30
CA THR A 291 16.47 -11.86 2.50
C THR A 291 16.42 -13.34 2.11
N ILE A 292 16.82 -14.23 3.02
CA ILE A 292 16.68 -15.68 2.85
C ILE A 292 15.24 -16.16 3.13
N TRP A 293 14.62 -15.72 4.24
CA TRP A 293 13.22 -16.03 4.60
C TRP A 293 12.40 -14.76 4.89
N GLY A 294 11.08 -14.88 5.05
CA GLY A 294 10.20 -13.80 5.49
C GLY A 294 10.09 -13.74 7.00
N SER A 295 10.04 -12.55 7.57
CA SER A 295 9.71 -12.31 8.97
C SER A 295 8.44 -11.46 9.08
N PRO A 296 7.65 -11.59 10.16
CA PRO A 296 6.70 -10.56 10.55
C PRO A 296 7.38 -9.19 10.59
N ALA A 297 6.68 -8.14 10.14
CA ALA A 297 7.19 -6.76 10.04
C ALA A 297 8.50 -6.55 9.21
N GLY A 298 8.92 -7.54 8.41
CA GLY A 298 10.23 -7.52 7.74
C GLY A 298 10.42 -6.35 6.75
N LYS A 299 11.57 -5.66 6.85
CA LYS A 299 11.91 -4.46 6.06
C LYS A 299 12.27 -4.69 4.60
N LYS A 300 11.87 -5.81 3.99
CA LYS A 300 12.25 -6.16 2.61
C LYS A 300 11.85 -5.09 1.60
N LYS A 301 10.67 -4.49 1.74
CA LYS A 301 10.24 -3.42 0.83
C LYS A 301 11.08 -2.15 1.03
N LEU A 302 11.39 -1.83 2.29
CA LEU A 302 12.12 -0.63 2.72
C LEU A 302 13.65 -0.73 2.65
N ALA A 303 14.23 -1.93 2.54
CA ALA A 303 15.67 -2.11 2.78
C ALA A 303 16.55 -1.19 1.93
N LYS A 304 16.31 -1.07 0.63
CA LYS A 304 17.06 -0.16 -0.25
C LYS A 304 16.96 1.31 0.18
N ARG A 305 15.78 1.72 0.66
CA ARG A 305 15.49 3.07 1.16
C ARG A 305 16.27 3.33 2.45
N LEU A 306 16.24 2.38 3.40
CA LEU A 306 16.97 2.46 4.66
C LEU A 306 18.49 2.46 4.45
N VAL A 307 19.00 1.64 3.52
CA VAL A 307 20.43 1.60 3.16
C VAL A 307 20.92 2.96 2.64
N ALA A 308 20.09 3.70 1.89
CA ALA A 308 20.47 5.01 1.37
C ALA A 308 20.68 6.05 2.50
N LEU A 309 20.02 5.87 3.65
CA LEU A 309 20.16 6.72 4.83
C LEU A 309 21.36 6.36 5.70
N LEU A 310 21.98 5.19 5.50
CA LEU A 310 23.12 4.77 6.30
C LEU A 310 24.33 5.71 6.02
N PRO A 311 24.98 6.23 7.06
CA PRO A 311 26.21 6.99 6.91
C PRO A 311 27.36 6.08 6.46
N PRO A 312 28.46 6.63 5.92
CA PRO A 312 29.68 5.88 5.69
C PRO A 312 30.14 5.18 6.99
N HIS A 313 30.53 3.91 6.89
CA HIS A 313 30.89 3.09 8.05
C HIS A 313 31.85 1.97 7.65
N LYS A 314 32.61 1.46 8.63
CA LYS A 314 33.46 0.27 8.48
C LYS A 314 32.90 -0.95 9.20
N THR A 315 32.15 -0.70 10.27
CA THR A 315 31.47 -1.74 11.06
C THR A 315 29.97 -1.54 10.95
N TYR A 316 29.25 -2.59 10.58
CA TYR A 316 27.78 -2.62 10.52
C TYR A 316 27.26 -3.64 11.52
N VAL A 317 26.30 -3.22 12.36
CA VAL A 317 25.69 -4.10 13.37
C VAL A 317 24.17 -4.02 13.26
N GLU A 318 23.51 -5.17 13.19
CA GLU A 318 22.05 -5.32 13.20
C GLU A 318 21.64 -6.13 14.44
N PRO A 319 21.36 -5.47 15.59
CA PRO A 319 21.11 -6.17 16.87
C PRO A 319 19.78 -6.94 16.94
N PHE A 320 18.84 -6.59 16.05
CA PHE A 320 17.52 -7.20 15.87
C PHE A 320 17.39 -7.66 14.42
N ALA A 321 18.06 -8.76 14.08
CA ALA A 321 18.28 -9.15 12.69
C ALA A 321 16.98 -9.54 11.98
N GLY A 322 16.12 -10.34 12.61
CA GLY A 322 14.95 -10.95 11.97
C GLY A 322 15.34 -11.71 10.70
N SER A 323 15.08 -11.10 9.54
CA SER A 323 15.46 -11.65 8.22
C SER A 323 16.74 -11.04 7.61
N ALA A 324 17.39 -10.12 8.32
CA ALA A 324 18.58 -9.35 7.97
C ALA A 324 18.43 -8.59 6.64
N ALA A 325 17.25 -8.01 6.41
CA ALA A 325 16.88 -7.42 5.13
C ALA A 325 17.76 -6.23 4.75
N VAL A 326 18.23 -5.47 5.74
CA VAL A 326 19.11 -4.31 5.51
C VAL A 326 20.54 -4.78 5.25
N LEU A 327 21.06 -5.75 6.03
CA LEU A 327 22.36 -6.38 5.76
C LEU A 327 22.51 -6.88 4.31
N PHE A 328 21.52 -7.60 3.79
CA PHE A 328 21.57 -8.17 2.44
C PHE A 328 21.32 -7.14 1.33
N ALA A 329 20.75 -5.98 1.66
CA ALA A 329 20.51 -4.90 0.70
C ALA A 329 21.66 -3.89 0.61
N LYS A 330 22.53 -3.82 1.63
CA LYS A 330 23.69 -2.91 1.67
C LYS A 330 24.94 -3.52 1.04
N ASP A 331 25.86 -2.64 0.67
CA ASP A 331 27.20 -3.03 0.27
C ASP A 331 27.98 -3.63 1.47
N PRO A 332 28.88 -4.61 1.24
CA PRO A 332 29.78 -5.13 2.26
C PRO A 332 30.54 -4.08 3.05
N ALA A 333 30.53 -4.20 4.38
CA ALA A 333 31.45 -3.48 5.27
C ALA A 333 32.60 -4.39 5.75
N GLU A 334 33.68 -3.79 6.27
CA GLU A 334 34.85 -4.53 6.77
C GLU A 334 34.47 -5.50 7.90
N THR A 335 33.60 -5.07 8.81
CA THR A 335 33.04 -5.90 9.88
C THR A 335 31.53 -5.85 9.85
N GLU A 336 30.88 -7.01 9.83
CA GLU A 336 29.42 -7.12 9.84
C GLU A 336 28.96 -8.07 10.93
N VAL A 337 27.97 -7.64 11.69
CA VAL A 337 27.49 -8.34 12.87
C VAL A 337 25.97 -8.36 12.85
N ILE A 338 25.39 -9.53 13.09
CA ILE A 338 23.96 -9.67 13.34
C ILE A 338 23.72 -10.37 14.66
N ASN A 339 22.61 -10.02 15.31
CA ASN A 339 22.11 -10.64 16.53
C ASN A 339 20.60 -10.78 16.46
N ASP A 340 20.05 -11.75 17.15
CA ASP A 340 18.61 -11.85 17.37
C ASP A 340 18.33 -12.45 18.75
N ALA A 341 17.28 -11.99 19.42
CA ALA A 341 16.85 -12.58 20.68
C ALA A 341 16.30 -14.01 20.46
N ASP A 342 15.68 -14.26 19.31
CA ASP A 342 15.25 -15.59 18.90
C ASP A 342 16.47 -16.46 18.53
N LEU A 343 16.77 -17.41 19.43
CA LEU A 343 17.90 -18.31 19.27
C LEU A 343 17.78 -19.22 18.03
N ASP A 344 16.57 -19.50 17.55
CA ASP A 344 16.37 -20.26 16.31
C ASP A 344 16.76 -19.44 15.08
N ILE A 345 16.46 -18.13 15.07
CA ILE A 345 16.91 -17.23 14.00
C ILE A 345 18.44 -17.20 13.95
N ALA A 346 19.09 -17.00 15.11
CA ALA A 346 20.54 -17.03 15.21
C ALA A 346 21.11 -18.40 14.79
N ARG A 347 20.48 -19.51 15.19
CA ARG A 347 20.88 -20.87 14.79
C ARG A 347 20.74 -21.06 13.29
N ALA A 348 19.66 -20.62 12.67
CA ALA A 348 19.43 -20.75 11.23
C ALA A 348 20.52 -20.05 10.43
N PHE A 349 20.86 -18.80 10.77
CA PHE A 349 21.97 -18.08 10.13
C PHE A 349 23.32 -18.80 10.32
N ARG A 350 23.60 -19.34 11.52
CA ARG A 350 24.83 -20.11 11.78
C ARG A 350 24.91 -21.38 10.96
N ILE A 351 23.81 -22.11 10.81
CA ILE A 351 23.76 -23.32 9.98
C ILE A 351 24.02 -22.93 8.52
N ILE A 352 23.30 -21.95 7.98
CA ILE A 352 23.48 -21.47 6.60
C ILE A 352 24.93 -21.04 6.34
N LYS A 353 25.53 -20.30 7.29
CA LYS A 353 26.94 -19.90 7.24
C LYS A 353 27.89 -21.10 7.10
N ARG A 354 27.58 -22.27 7.67
CA ARG A 354 28.46 -23.46 7.65
C ARG A 354 28.05 -24.57 6.69
N LEU A 355 26.98 -24.41 5.92
CA LEU A 355 26.53 -25.43 4.96
C LEU A 355 27.69 -25.82 4.02
N SER A 356 27.93 -27.14 3.94
CA SER A 356 28.78 -27.74 2.92
C SER A 356 27.99 -27.90 1.61
N ARG A 357 28.69 -28.08 0.48
CA ARG A 357 28.05 -28.33 -0.82
C ARG A 357 27.07 -29.52 -0.77
N ALA A 358 27.49 -30.63 -0.16
CA ALA A 358 26.64 -31.81 -0.01
C ALA A 358 25.39 -31.54 0.86
N GLN A 359 25.52 -30.70 1.89
CA GLN A 359 24.38 -30.30 2.73
C GLN A 359 23.42 -29.37 1.97
N THR A 360 23.95 -28.44 1.17
CA THR A 360 23.13 -27.56 0.30
C THR A 360 22.37 -28.38 -0.74
N GLU A 361 23.04 -29.32 -1.42
CA GLU A 361 22.39 -30.21 -2.39
C GLU A 361 21.33 -31.09 -1.73
N ARG A 362 21.60 -31.61 -0.52
CA ARG A 362 20.60 -32.36 0.26
C ARG A 362 19.40 -31.48 0.61
N LEU A 363 19.63 -30.26 1.10
CA LEU A 363 18.57 -29.32 1.46
C LEU A 363 17.70 -28.94 0.25
N GLY A 364 18.31 -28.77 -0.92
CA GLY A 364 17.60 -28.48 -2.18
C GLY A 364 16.70 -29.62 -2.65
N LYS A 365 17.02 -30.88 -2.30
CA LYS A 365 16.21 -32.07 -2.61
C LYS A 365 15.05 -32.32 -1.64
N MET A 366 14.97 -31.56 -0.54
CA MET A 366 13.89 -31.71 0.44
C MET A 366 12.58 -31.09 -0.09
N PRO A 367 11.40 -31.48 0.43
CA PRO A 367 10.12 -30.95 -0.04
C PRO A 367 10.00 -29.44 0.23
N TRP A 368 9.84 -28.65 -0.82
CA TRP A 368 9.63 -27.19 -0.75
C TRP A 368 8.27 -26.75 -1.30
N THR A 369 7.37 -27.68 -1.60
CA THR A 369 5.98 -27.39 -1.96
C THR A 369 5.12 -27.28 -0.70
N GLY A 370 4.32 -26.22 -0.60
CA GLY A 370 3.40 -26.00 0.51
C GLY A 370 2.33 -27.07 0.56
N ASP A 371 2.27 -27.80 1.66
CA ASP A 371 1.34 -28.90 1.89
C ASP A 371 0.99 -28.99 3.38
N GLU A 372 -0.31 -28.94 3.70
CA GLU A 372 -0.78 -28.91 5.09
C GLU A 372 -0.37 -30.16 5.87
N ALA A 373 -0.39 -31.35 5.25
CA ALA A 373 0.01 -32.59 5.91
C ALA A 373 1.51 -32.59 6.25
N THR A 374 2.35 -32.14 5.31
CA THR A 374 3.78 -31.94 5.53
C THR A 374 4.04 -30.90 6.61
N PHE A 375 3.29 -29.80 6.63
CA PHE A 375 3.40 -28.76 7.65
C PHE A 375 3.10 -29.30 9.05
N LYS A 376 1.98 -30.02 9.22
CA LYS A 376 1.61 -30.68 10.50
C LYS A 376 2.69 -31.66 10.95
N ARG A 377 3.17 -32.52 10.05
CA ARG A 377 4.28 -33.45 10.34
C ARG A 377 5.55 -32.72 10.79
N LEU A 378 5.87 -31.58 10.18
CA LEU A 378 7.06 -30.80 10.53
C LEU A 378 6.92 -30.03 11.85
N ILE A 379 5.70 -29.69 12.29
CA ILE A 379 5.48 -29.12 13.63
C ILE A 379 5.99 -30.10 14.69
N ASP A 380 5.56 -31.36 14.62
CA ASP A 380 5.86 -32.40 15.62
C ASP A 380 7.21 -33.10 15.37
N ALA A 381 7.86 -32.84 14.24
CA ALA A 381 9.13 -33.46 13.91
C ALA A 381 10.24 -33.06 14.89
N THR A 382 11.01 -34.05 15.33
CA THR A 382 12.27 -33.86 16.07
C THR A 382 13.44 -34.09 15.10
N PRO A 383 14.09 -33.03 14.56
CA PRO A 383 15.11 -33.20 13.54
C PRO A 383 16.40 -33.80 14.11
N GLY A 384 16.92 -34.85 13.48
CA GLY A 384 18.15 -35.54 13.92
C GLY A 384 19.46 -34.85 13.52
N ASP A 385 19.42 -33.89 12.60
CA ASP A 385 20.59 -33.12 12.17
C ASP A 385 20.24 -31.67 11.79
N ASP A 386 21.26 -30.84 11.58
CA ASP A 386 21.10 -29.42 11.27
C ASP A 386 20.42 -29.14 9.93
N VAL A 387 20.57 -30.01 8.93
CA VAL A 387 19.95 -29.81 7.62
C VAL A 387 18.44 -30.05 7.72
N ALA A 388 18.05 -31.13 8.40
CA ALA A 388 16.66 -31.43 8.72
C ALA A 388 16.05 -30.34 9.62
N TRP A 389 16.81 -29.84 10.60
CA TRP A 389 16.36 -28.76 11.46
C TRP A 389 16.14 -27.46 10.68
N LEU A 390 17.09 -27.09 9.81
CA LEU A 390 16.99 -25.89 8.99
C LEU A 390 15.84 -25.99 7.98
N HIS A 391 15.63 -27.16 7.37
CA HIS A 391 14.47 -27.42 6.51
C HIS A 391 13.17 -27.19 7.26
N ARG A 392 13.00 -27.81 8.44
CA ARG A 392 11.84 -27.62 9.31
C ARG A 392 11.62 -26.13 9.62
N PHE A 393 12.65 -25.45 10.12
CA PHE A 393 12.58 -24.02 10.49
C PHE A 393 12.10 -23.16 9.31
N LEU A 394 12.72 -23.33 8.14
CA LEU A 394 12.43 -22.53 6.96
C LEU A 394 11.07 -22.86 6.33
N TYR A 395 10.70 -24.14 6.31
CA TYR A 395 9.40 -24.58 5.82
C TYR A 395 8.28 -23.99 6.68
N LEU A 396 8.36 -24.13 8.00
CA LEU A 396 7.37 -23.56 8.92
C LEU A 396 7.32 -22.04 8.77
N THR A 397 8.46 -21.35 8.72
CA THR A 397 8.51 -19.89 8.52
C THR A 397 7.85 -19.46 7.21
N HIS A 398 8.06 -20.22 6.12
CA HIS A 398 7.54 -19.87 4.81
C HIS A 398 6.04 -20.12 4.68
N PHE A 399 5.56 -21.25 5.18
CA PHE A 399 4.20 -21.74 4.95
C PHE A 399 3.21 -21.41 6.08
N SER A 400 3.68 -20.81 7.18
CA SER A 400 2.80 -20.32 8.23
C SER A 400 1.95 -19.11 7.82
N TYR A 401 0.72 -19.05 8.32
CA TYR A 401 -0.17 -17.91 8.19
C TYR A 401 0.47 -16.65 8.80
N GLY A 402 0.42 -15.52 8.10
CA GLY A 402 1.08 -14.28 8.53
C GLY A 402 2.61 -14.37 8.72
N LYS A 403 3.26 -15.47 8.31
CA LYS A 403 4.66 -15.82 8.64
C LYS A 403 4.92 -16.01 10.15
N MET A 404 3.88 -16.31 10.92
CA MET A 404 3.98 -16.69 12.33
C MET A 404 4.46 -18.14 12.45
N ARG A 405 5.78 -18.32 12.48
CA ARG A 405 6.47 -19.62 12.42
C ARG A 405 5.83 -20.64 13.38
N GLY A 406 5.27 -21.71 12.81
CA GLY A 406 4.78 -22.87 13.57
C GLY A 406 3.39 -22.73 14.19
N LYS A 407 2.66 -21.61 14.03
CA LYS A 407 1.29 -21.46 14.57
C LYS A 407 0.24 -22.22 13.75
N SER A 408 0.01 -21.80 12.49
CA SER A 408 -0.97 -22.44 11.60
C SER A 408 -0.51 -22.40 10.14
N PHE A 409 -0.94 -23.38 9.34
CA PHE A 409 -0.65 -23.43 7.91
C PHE A 409 -1.43 -22.35 7.14
N SER A 410 -0.83 -21.76 6.11
CA SER A 410 -1.49 -20.77 5.25
C SER A 410 -2.15 -21.45 4.04
N PRO A 411 -3.50 -21.48 3.93
CA PRO A 411 -4.18 -22.14 2.82
C PRO A 411 -3.81 -21.58 1.44
N SER A 412 -3.50 -20.29 1.37
CA SER A 412 -3.04 -19.61 0.16
C SER A 412 -1.70 -20.10 -0.39
N THR A 413 -0.99 -20.94 0.36
CA THR A 413 0.32 -21.49 -0.04
C THR A 413 0.28 -22.99 -0.39
N GLN A 414 -0.90 -23.62 -0.35
CA GLN A 414 -1.08 -25.01 -0.77
C GLN A 414 -0.66 -25.17 -2.25
N GLY A 415 0.17 -26.18 -2.52
CA GLY A 415 0.70 -26.47 -3.85
C GLY A 415 1.75 -25.48 -4.37
N ILE A 416 2.11 -24.45 -3.59
CA ILE A 416 3.10 -23.44 -4.02
C ILE A 416 4.51 -23.88 -3.64
N GLU A 417 5.39 -23.94 -4.62
CA GLU A 417 6.82 -24.22 -4.41
C GLU A 417 7.57 -22.98 -3.90
N ALA A 418 8.27 -23.12 -2.78
CA ALA A 418 9.06 -22.07 -2.17
C ALA A 418 10.45 -21.99 -2.81
N ARG A 419 10.84 -20.78 -3.22
CA ARG A 419 12.21 -20.46 -3.70
C ARG A 419 13.27 -20.38 -2.58
N THR A 420 13.06 -21.08 -1.47
CA THR A 420 13.93 -20.96 -0.30
C THR A 420 15.32 -21.54 -0.56
N GLY A 421 15.41 -22.67 -1.26
CA GLY A 421 16.69 -23.26 -1.68
C GLY A 421 17.54 -22.29 -2.50
N GLU A 422 16.96 -21.74 -3.57
CA GLU A 422 17.62 -20.74 -4.45
C GLU A 422 18.14 -19.52 -3.66
N ARG A 423 17.36 -19.03 -2.68
CA ARG A 423 17.76 -17.89 -1.85
C ARG A 423 18.95 -18.23 -0.94
N ILE A 424 18.99 -19.44 -0.38
CA ILE A 424 20.13 -19.86 0.44
C ILE A 424 21.40 -19.85 -0.41
N GLU A 425 21.35 -20.41 -1.61
CA GLU A 425 22.50 -20.41 -2.52
C GLU A 425 22.98 -18.99 -2.84
N ALA A 426 22.05 -18.05 -3.08
CA ALA A 426 22.37 -16.66 -3.36
C ALA A 426 23.00 -15.90 -2.17
N PHE A 427 22.52 -16.15 -0.94
CA PHE A 427 22.90 -15.34 0.24
C PHE A 427 23.92 -16.02 1.18
N ALA A 428 24.08 -17.33 1.13
CA ALA A 428 25.04 -18.05 1.97
C ALA A 428 26.50 -17.56 1.82
N PRO A 429 26.99 -17.22 0.61
CA PRO A 429 28.34 -16.67 0.46
C PRO A 429 28.56 -15.40 1.28
N ARG A 430 27.55 -14.51 1.32
CA ARG A 430 27.60 -13.25 2.08
C ARG A 430 27.78 -13.50 3.58
N LEU A 431 27.07 -14.50 4.11
CA LEU A 431 27.10 -14.84 5.54
C LEU A 431 28.46 -15.40 6.01
N LYS A 432 29.32 -15.88 5.10
CA LYS A 432 30.66 -16.39 5.47
C LYS A 432 31.50 -15.34 6.20
N ASN A 433 31.29 -14.05 5.95
CA ASN A 433 32.03 -12.96 6.57
C ASN A 433 31.28 -12.26 7.72
N VAL A 434 30.04 -12.67 8.01
CA VAL A 434 29.18 -12.05 9.03
C VAL A 434 29.33 -12.74 10.39
N ARG A 435 29.48 -11.98 11.47
CA ARG A 435 29.52 -12.51 12.85
C ARG A 435 28.09 -12.62 13.39
N ILE A 436 27.71 -13.79 13.91
CA ILE A 436 26.31 -14.11 14.27
C ILE A 436 26.19 -14.43 15.75
N TYR A 437 25.47 -13.56 16.48
CA TYR A 437 25.17 -13.69 17.91
C TYR A 437 23.70 -14.06 18.12
N GLY A 438 23.35 -14.45 19.35
CA GLY A 438 21.96 -14.68 19.75
C GLY A 438 21.77 -14.31 21.22
N GLY A 439 20.57 -13.84 21.56
CA GLY A 439 20.21 -13.33 22.88
C GLY A 439 20.09 -11.80 22.91
N ASP A 440 20.18 -11.25 24.12
CA ASP A 440 19.97 -9.82 24.39
C ASP A 440 20.87 -8.89 23.55
N TYR A 441 20.25 -7.88 22.94
CA TYR A 441 20.87 -6.95 22.00
C TYR A 441 21.98 -6.10 22.63
N GLU A 442 21.89 -5.78 23.93
CA GLU A 442 22.78 -4.81 24.58
C GLU A 442 24.22 -5.33 24.61
N LYS A 443 24.41 -6.64 24.73
CA LYS A 443 25.73 -7.28 24.73
C LYS A 443 26.47 -7.06 23.42
N VAL A 444 25.79 -7.19 22.28
CA VAL A 444 26.42 -6.95 20.97
C VAL A 444 26.60 -5.47 20.70
N VAL A 445 25.67 -4.64 21.15
CA VAL A 445 25.80 -3.18 21.02
C VAL A 445 27.04 -2.69 21.75
N LYS A 446 27.19 -3.01 23.04
CA LYS A 446 28.36 -2.63 23.84
C LYS A 446 29.68 -3.13 23.27
N LYS A 447 29.69 -4.35 22.71
CA LYS A 447 30.91 -4.97 22.17
C LYS A 447 31.43 -4.27 20.91
N TYR A 448 30.54 -3.73 20.08
CA TYR A 448 30.88 -3.19 18.76
C TYR A 448 30.73 -1.66 18.67
N ASP A 449 30.30 -1.00 19.75
CA ASP A 449 30.17 0.45 19.78
C ASP A 449 31.51 1.17 19.60
N GLY A 450 31.53 2.15 18.69
CA GLY A 450 32.73 2.86 18.30
C GLY A 450 32.48 3.84 17.15
N ALA A 451 33.40 4.78 16.95
CA ALA A 451 33.22 5.91 16.03
C ALA A 451 32.99 5.51 14.55
N ASN A 452 33.46 4.34 14.12
CA ASN A 452 33.30 3.82 12.75
C ASN A 452 32.18 2.78 12.62
N THR A 453 31.35 2.62 13.66
CA THR A 453 30.24 1.68 13.69
C THR A 453 28.94 2.38 13.35
N VAL A 454 28.14 1.73 12.50
CA VAL A 454 26.72 2.04 12.35
C VAL A 454 25.87 0.89 12.86
N PHE A 455 24.87 1.21 13.65
CA PHE A 455 23.84 0.29 14.10
C PHE A 455 22.57 0.48 13.29
N PHE A 456 21.96 -0.61 12.82
CA PHE A 456 20.58 -0.61 12.35
C PHE A 456 19.71 -1.30 13.41
N PHE A 457 18.79 -0.54 13.99
CA PHE A 457 17.87 -1.03 15.00
C PHE A 457 16.46 -1.18 14.41
N ASP A 458 15.89 -2.38 14.57
CA ASP A 458 14.50 -2.67 14.23
C ASP A 458 13.87 -3.53 15.34
N PRO A 459 13.75 -2.98 16.57
CA PRO A 459 13.21 -3.71 17.71
C PRO A 459 11.71 -4.04 17.50
N PRO A 460 11.14 -4.95 18.32
CA PRO A 460 9.70 -5.23 18.29
C PRO A 460 8.87 -3.96 18.57
N TYR A 461 7.72 -3.81 17.88
CA TYR A 461 6.87 -2.62 18.00
C TYR A 461 5.66 -2.90 18.90
N PRO A 462 5.36 -2.04 19.88
CA PRO A 462 4.18 -2.18 20.73
C PRO A 462 2.88 -2.15 19.92
N GLY A 463 1.98 -3.10 20.21
CA GLY A 463 0.61 -3.13 19.68
C GLY A 463 0.48 -3.74 18.28
N TYR A 464 1.53 -4.36 17.74
CA TYR A 464 1.46 -5.14 16.51
C TYR A 464 1.32 -6.62 16.85
N ASN A 465 0.13 -7.04 17.29
CA ASN A 465 -0.20 -8.37 17.83
C ASN A 465 0.37 -9.59 17.04
N VAL A 466 1.66 -9.91 17.20
CA VAL A 466 2.34 -11.04 16.55
C VAL A 466 3.21 -11.88 17.49
N ASP A 467 3.15 -11.65 18.81
CA ASP A 467 3.91 -12.40 19.84
C ASP A 467 5.41 -12.56 19.53
N VAL A 468 6.06 -11.51 19.02
CA VAL A 468 7.50 -11.51 18.66
C VAL A 468 8.41 -10.99 19.76
N GLY A 469 7.99 -11.10 21.03
CA GLY A 469 8.76 -10.64 22.20
C GLY A 469 8.46 -9.20 22.65
N GLU A 470 7.33 -8.63 22.23
CA GLU A 470 6.88 -7.27 22.61
C GLU A 470 6.75 -7.10 24.13
N SER A 471 6.26 -8.11 24.85
CA SER A 471 6.06 -8.07 26.31
C SER A 471 7.35 -8.02 27.13
N GLU A 472 8.50 -8.39 26.53
CA GLU A 472 9.80 -8.43 27.21
C GLU A 472 10.71 -7.25 26.80
N PHE A 473 10.29 -6.43 25.84
CA PHE A 473 11.10 -5.31 25.35
C PHE A 473 10.91 -4.05 26.21
N ASP A 474 11.98 -3.66 26.91
CA ASP A 474 12.01 -2.46 27.73
C ASP A 474 12.45 -1.23 26.91
N GLU A 475 11.48 -0.37 26.58
CA GLU A 475 11.67 0.87 25.80
C GLU A 475 12.57 1.90 26.51
N GLU A 476 12.50 2.00 27.84
CA GLU A 476 13.29 2.97 28.63
C GLU A 476 14.76 2.54 28.70
N ARG A 477 15.00 1.25 28.96
CA ARG A 477 16.34 0.65 28.88
C ARG A 477 16.93 0.84 27.49
N PHE A 478 16.15 0.63 26.43
CA PHE A 478 16.62 0.81 25.06
C PHE A 478 17.00 2.26 24.75
N LEU A 479 16.19 3.23 25.18
CA LEU A 479 16.54 4.65 25.06
C LEU A 479 17.86 4.99 25.77
N GLY A 480 18.07 4.43 26.97
CA GLY A 480 19.32 4.57 27.71
C GLY A 480 20.53 4.10 26.90
N VAL A 481 20.40 2.97 26.20
CA VAL A 481 21.43 2.46 25.28
C VAL A 481 21.66 3.46 24.13
N LEU A 482 20.61 3.91 23.44
CA LEU A 482 20.71 4.86 22.32
C LEU A 482 21.44 6.15 22.71
N LYS A 483 21.16 6.70 23.89
CA LYS A 483 21.81 7.93 24.41
C LYS A 483 23.30 7.73 24.72
N SER A 484 23.73 6.49 24.98
CA SER A 484 25.11 6.17 25.35
C SER A 484 26.04 5.85 24.17
N LEU A 485 25.49 5.70 22.96
CA LEU A 485 26.23 5.23 21.78
C LEU A 485 27.28 6.24 21.31
N LYS A 486 28.50 5.75 21.07
CA LYS A 486 29.57 6.49 20.37
C LYS A 486 29.43 6.39 18.85
N GLY A 487 28.93 5.25 18.37
CA GLY A 487 28.65 4.98 16.96
C GLY A 487 27.37 5.66 16.47
N LYS A 488 27.19 5.67 15.15
CA LYS A 488 25.97 6.18 14.52
C LYS A 488 24.88 5.12 14.58
N PHE A 489 23.61 5.52 14.67
CA PHE A 489 22.50 4.57 14.56
C PHE A 489 21.39 5.05 13.64
N LEU A 490 20.74 4.10 12.99
CA LEU A 490 19.47 4.28 12.28
C LEU A 490 18.46 3.31 12.90
N LEU A 491 17.40 3.86 13.48
CA LEU A 491 16.31 3.12 14.12
C LEU A 491 15.06 3.23 13.26
N THR A 492 14.39 2.10 13.03
CA THR A 492 12.98 2.08 12.59
C THR A 492 12.09 1.65 13.74
N TYR A 493 11.06 2.44 14.04
CA TYR A 493 10.11 2.13 15.12
C TYR A 493 8.67 2.43 14.72
N GLY A 494 7.70 1.82 15.41
CA GLY A 494 6.29 2.20 15.28
C GLY A 494 6.03 3.61 15.85
N VAL A 495 4.85 4.17 15.56
CA VAL A 495 4.38 5.42 16.18
C VAL A 495 3.70 5.20 17.54
N ARG A 496 3.73 3.96 18.05
CA ARG A 496 3.09 3.52 19.30
C ARG A 496 4.11 3.20 20.38
N GLY A 497 3.64 3.06 21.61
CA GLY A 497 4.47 2.80 22.79
C GLY A 497 4.91 4.08 23.50
N LYS A 498 5.74 3.94 24.53
CA LYS A 498 6.34 5.08 25.25
C LYS A 498 7.52 5.67 24.47
N LEU A 499 8.22 4.84 23.68
CA LEU A 499 9.46 5.24 23.02
C LEU A 499 9.32 6.46 22.08
N PRO A 500 8.26 6.62 21.26
CA PRO A 500 8.08 7.82 20.43
C PRO A 500 8.14 9.15 21.20
N ALA A 501 7.45 9.24 22.34
CA ALA A 501 7.46 10.42 23.20
C ALA A 501 8.85 10.65 23.80
N LEU A 502 9.47 9.58 24.31
CA LEU A 502 10.81 9.63 24.88
C LEU A 502 11.91 10.03 23.88
N LEU A 503 11.78 9.62 22.62
CA LEU A 503 12.73 9.97 21.56
C LEU A 503 12.68 11.45 21.19
N LYS A 504 11.48 12.06 21.23
CA LYS A 504 11.28 13.50 20.95
C LYS A 504 12.07 14.37 21.92
N GLU A 505 12.11 13.98 23.19
CA GLU A 505 12.87 14.67 24.24
C GLU A 505 14.38 14.38 24.20
N ALA A 506 14.82 13.37 23.43
CA ALA A 506 16.21 12.92 23.41
C ALA A 506 17.11 13.69 22.43
N GLY A 507 16.57 14.61 21.62
CA GLY A 507 17.36 15.44 20.70
C GLY A 507 17.90 14.70 19.47
N PHE A 508 17.30 13.58 19.08
CA PHE A 508 17.66 12.85 17.86
C PHE A 508 17.01 13.46 16.61
N SER A 509 17.58 13.19 15.43
CA SER A 509 16.91 13.47 14.16
C SER A 509 15.81 12.43 13.98
N ILE A 510 14.55 12.89 13.95
CA ILE A 510 13.38 12.04 13.80
C ILE A 510 12.61 12.45 12.55
N LYS A 511 12.32 11.47 11.71
CA LYS A 511 11.42 11.62 10.56
C LYS A 511 10.42 10.47 10.55
N ARG A 512 9.36 10.57 9.74
CA ARG A 512 8.42 9.47 9.53
C ARG A 512 8.48 8.95 8.10
N ILE A 513 8.22 7.65 7.93
CA ILE A 513 8.13 6.97 6.64
C ILE A 513 6.79 6.27 6.53
N ARG A 514 6.09 6.49 5.41
CA ARG A 514 4.82 5.83 5.10
C ARG A 514 5.03 4.75 4.05
N THR A 515 4.50 3.56 4.30
CA THR A 515 4.61 2.43 3.37
C THR A 515 3.30 1.71 3.16
N PRO A 516 2.95 1.32 1.91
CA PRO A 516 1.78 0.50 1.68
C PRO A 516 1.88 -0.84 2.43
N ARG A 517 0.87 -1.14 3.26
CA ARG A 517 0.81 -2.37 4.05
C ARG A 517 0.81 -3.57 3.10
N SER A 518 1.71 -4.54 3.31
CA SER A 518 1.72 -5.79 2.52
C SER A 518 0.63 -6.79 2.92
N ILE A 519 -0.13 -6.50 3.98
CA ILE A 519 -1.07 -7.40 4.66
C ILE A 519 -2.54 -7.12 4.27
N GLY A 520 -2.79 -6.27 3.25
CA GLY A 520 -4.14 -5.91 2.79
C GLY A 520 -5.01 -7.07 2.26
N SER A 521 -4.62 -8.33 2.41
CA SER A 521 -5.37 -9.52 2.01
C SER A 521 -5.74 -10.46 3.16
N MET A 522 -5.49 -10.12 4.43
CA MET A 522 -6.06 -10.86 5.56
C MET A 522 -7.45 -10.29 5.89
N ARG A 523 -8.48 -11.15 5.86
CA ARG A 523 -9.78 -10.84 6.49
C ARG A 523 -9.53 -10.46 7.95
N GLY A 524 -10.04 -9.31 8.38
CA GLY A 524 -9.93 -8.90 9.78
C GLY A 524 -8.66 -8.14 10.15
N VAL A 525 -7.96 -7.51 9.20
CA VAL A 525 -6.92 -6.52 9.51
C VAL A 525 -7.34 -5.18 8.90
N GLY A 526 -8.35 -4.56 9.51
CA GLY A 526 -8.75 -3.19 9.20
C GLY A 526 -7.63 -2.20 9.51
N GLY A 527 -7.65 -1.05 8.85
CA GLY A 527 -6.75 0.08 9.09
C GLY A 527 -6.22 0.70 7.79
N PRO A 528 -5.50 1.83 7.88
CA PRO A 528 -5.00 2.59 6.74
C PRO A 528 -4.18 1.70 5.81
N THR A 529 -4.32 1.93 4.50
CA THR A 529 -3.56 1.26 3.44
C THR A 529 -2.05 1.51 3.57
N LEU A 530 -1.65 2.49 4.39
CA LEU A 530 -0.29 2.87 4.72
C LEU A 530 0.07 2.49 6.18
N LEU A 531 1.32 2.08 6.38
CA LEU A 531 1.98 1.83 7.66
C LEU A 531 2.95 3.00 7.90
N THR A 532 2.73 3.75 8.96
CA THR A 532 3.62 4.82 9.39
C THR A 532 4.63 4.32 10.40
N GLN A 533 5.91 4.60 10.14
CA GLN A 533 7.02 4.23 11.01
C GLN A 533 7.88 5.46 11.26
N LEU A 534 8.44 5.58 12.45
CA LEU A 534 9.48 6.55 12.74
C LEU A 534 10.83 6.04 12.23
N VAL A 535 11.62 6.94 11.67
CA VAL A 535 13.02 6.76 11.31
C VAL A 535 13.81 7.74 12.16
N VAL A 536 14.70 7.20 12.99
CA VAL A 536 15.39 7.99 14.02
C VAL A 536 16.89 7.76 13.93
N ALA A 537 17.66 8.83 14.07
CA ALA A 537 19.12 8.77 14.03
C ALA A 537 19.76 9.81 14.96
N ASN A 538 20.98 9.50 15.44
CA ASN A 538 21.87 10.45 16.11
C ASN A 538 22.75 11.23 15.12
N PHE A 539 22.35 11.31 13.86
CA PHE A 539 22.95 12.11 12.80
C PHE A 539 21.84 12.66 11.92
N ASP A 540 22.14 13.69 11.12
CA ASP A 540 21.13 14.31 10.28
C ASP A 540 20.59 13.34 9.23
N LEU A 541 19.27 13.12 9.28
CA LEU A 541 18.55 12.37 8.26
C LEU A 541 18.40 13.22 6.99
N VAL A 542 19.46 13.24 6.19
CA VAL A 542 19.46 13.84 4.86
C VAL A 542 19.11 12.75 3.85
N GLU A 543 17.99 12.90 3.16
CA GLU A 543 17.73 12.08 1.99
C GLU A 543 18.83 12.34 0.95
N LYS A 544 19.60 11.30 0.62
CA LYS A 544 20.37 11.31 -0.62
C LYS A 544 19.35 11.29 -1.75
N ALA A 545 18.99 12.46 -2.26
CA ALA A 545 17.93 12.64 -3.25
C ALA A 545 18.06 11.63 -4.40
N ALA A 546 17.21 10.60 -4.41
CA ALA A 546 16.94 9.82 -5.60
C ALA A 546 15.93 10.62 -6.40
N ALA A 547 16.39 11.34 -7.41
CA ALA A 547 15.57 12.30 -8.15
C ALA A 547 14.31 11.65 -8.76
N GLY A 548 13.13 11.96 -8.20
CA GLY A 548 11.84 11.76 -8.84
C GLY A 548 10.75 11.01 -8.06
N ASP A 549 11.02 10.57 -6.83
CA ASP A 549 9.98 10.06 -5.94
C ASP A 549 9.56 11.15 -4.94
N GLU A 550 8.32 11.10 -4.44
CA GLU A 550 7.89 11.89 -3.27
C GLU A 550 8.89 11.70 -2.12
N PRO A 551 9.11 12.72 -1.26
CA PRO A 551 10.03 12.62 -0.14
C PRO A 551 9.76 11.33 0.65
N LEU A 552 10.84 10.59 0.84
CA LEU A 552 10.89 9.30 1.51
C LEU A 552 10.48 9.41 2.98
N LEU A 553 10.90 10.52 3.57
CA LEU A 553 10.88 10.88 4.96
C LEU A 553 10.14 12.21 5.06
N GLU A 554 9.06 12.20 5.82
CA GLU A 554 8.35 13.40 6.18
C GLU A 554 8.83 13.87 7.56
N GLU A 555 8.78 15.18 7.81
CA GLU A 555 8.99 15.69 9.17
C GLU A 555 7.90 15.15 10.09
N TRP A 556 8.25 14.92 11.36
CA TRP A 556 7.31 14.44 12.37
C TRP A 556 7.18 15.48 13.48
N ASP A 557 5.98 16.03 13.65
CA ASP A 557 5.66 17.05 14.66
C ASP A 557 5.36 16.47 16.06
N GLY A 558 5.32 15.14 16.17
CA GLY A 558 4.99 14.43 17.40
C GLY A 558 3.50 14.22 17.62
N GLN A 559 2.64 14.55 16.64
CA GLN A 559 1.22 14.22 16.68
C GLN A 559 0.94 12.95 15.85
N LEU A 560 -0.03 12.15 16.30
CA LEU A 560 -0.54 11.02 15.54
C LEU A 560 -1.56 11.54 14.52
N GLU A 561 -1.35 11.27 13.23
CA GLU A 561 -2.35 11.58 12.21
C GLU A 561 -3.34 10.42 12.05
N LEU A 562 -4.56 10.71 11.55
CA LEU A 562 -5.58 9.72 11.19
C LEU A 562 -5.04 8.57 10.30
N GLN A 563 -4.09 8.90 9.42
CA GLN A 563 -3.45 7.94 8.50
C GLN A 563 -2.42 7.05 9.18
N ASP A 564 -1.94 7.45 10.36
CA ASP A 564 -0.98 6.73 11.19
C ASP A 564 -1.68 5.83 12.22
N TRP A 565 -3.02 5.90 12.28
CA TRP A 565 -3.87 5.14 13.19
C TRP A 565 -4.40 3.86 12.52
N ASP A 566 -3.78 2.73 12.83
CA ASP A 566 -4.15 1.39 12.35
C ASP A 566 -5.16 0.65 13.24
N GLY A 567 -5.93 1.37 14.06
CA GLY A 567 -7.07 0.82 14.80
C GLY A 567 -6.74 -0.15 15.94
N ALA A 568 -5.46 -0.25 16.35
CA ALA A 568 -4.99 -1.21 17.36
C ALA A 568 -4.51 -0.55 18.66
N GLY A 569 -5.33 0.37 19.18
CA GLY A 569 -5.56 0.55 20.62
C GLY A 569 -6.80 -0.22 21.08
N ALA A 570 -7.15 -1.30 20.40
CA ALA A 570 -8.11 -2.30 20.81
C ALA A 570 -7.87 -3.51 19.92
N GLU A 571 -7.97 -4.70 20.48
CA GLU A 571 -8.20 -5.92 19.71
C GLU A 571 -9.47 -5.73 18.85
N ALA A 572 -9.37 -5.16 17.64
CA ALA A 572 -10.53 -5.05 16.78
C ALA A 572 -10.31 -4.71 15.30
N PRO A 573 -10.37 -5.67 14.35
CA PRO A 573 -10.93 -5.41 13.01
C PRO A 573 -12.28 -4.68 13.04
N ASP A 574 -12.75 -4.12 11.92
CA ASP A 574 -14.09 -3.48 11.84
C ASP A 574 -15.22 -4.38 12.38
N ASP A 575 -15.02 -5.69 12.23
CA ASP A 575 -15.79 -6.75 12.87
C ASP A 575 -15.95 -6.63 14.39
N ASP A 576 -14.97 -6.13 15.15
CA ASP A 576 -14.96 -6.23 16.62
C ASP A 576 -15.60 -5.04 17.33
N VAL A 577 -15.78 -3.88 16.69
CA VAL A 577 -16.70 -2.85 17.24
C VAL A 577 -18.15 -3.29 17.01
N GLU A 578 -18.46 -3.85 15.84
CA GLU A 578 -19.77 -4.46 15.54
C GLU A 578 -20.05 -5.69 16.42
N LYS A 579 -19.02 -6.49 16.77
CA LYS A 579 -19.13 -7.64 17.70
C LYS A 579 -19.06 -7.27 19.18
N ALA A 580 -18.37 -6.18 19.57
CA ALA A 580 -18.29 -5.71 20.96
C ALA A 580 -19.52 -4.87 21.35
N GLN A 581 -20.11 -4.15 20.40
CA GLN A 581 -21.39 -3.49 20.58
C GLN A 581 -22.45 -4.55 20.90
N ALA A 582 -23.09 -4.39 22.05
CA ALA A 582 -24.02 -5.40 22.54
C ALA A 582 -25.26 -5.55 21.63
N PHE A 583 -25.78 -4.44 21.09
CA PHE A 583 -27.01 -4.40 20.30
C PHE A 583 -26.96 -3.30 19.23
N GLY A 584 -27.73 -3.46 18.14
CA GLY A 584 -27.84 -2.45 17.08
C GLY A 584 -28.76 -1.29 17.44
N THR A 585 -28.53 -0.11 16.85
CA THR A 585 -29.45 1.03 16.88
C THR A 585 -29.61 1.64 15.49
N PHE A 586 -30.79 2.18 15.20
CA PHE A 586 -31.03 2.92 13.97
C PHE A 586 -30.07 4.12 13.88
N GLY A 587 -29.50 4.38 12.70
CA GLY A 587 -28.51 5.45 12.50
C GLY A 587 -27.18 5.27 13.22
N GLY A 588 -26.90 4.10 13.81
CA GLY A 588 -25.83 3.93 14.79
C GLY A 588 -24.42 4.37 14.32
N SER A 589 -23.69 5.01 15.23
CA SER A 589 -22.37 5.63 15.02
C SER A 589 -21.22 4.67 14.66
N HIS A 590 -21.44 3.36 14.65
CA HIS A 590 -20.43 2.34 14.31
C HIS A 590 -19.75 2.55 12.95
N HIS A 591 -20.44 3.12 11.97
CA HIS A 591 -19.90 3.40 10.63
C HIS A 591 -18.75 4.41 10.60
N TYR A 592 -18.63 5.25 11.64
CA TYR A 592 -17.61 6.30 11.73
C TYR A 592 -16.92 6.37 13.10
N ALA A 593 -17.35 5.61 14.11
CA ALA A 593 -16.76 5.61 15.46
C ALA A 593 -15.23 5.48 15.44
N LYS A 594 -14.69 4.49 14.73
CA LYS A 594 -13.24 4.31 14.56
C LYS A 594 -12.56 5.49 13.88
N ARG A 595 -13.20 6.11 12.89
CA ARG A 595 -12.66 7.29 12.20
C ARG A 595 -12.65 8.53 13.09
N LEU A 596 -13.47 8.59 14.12
CA LEU A 596 -13.48 9.68 15.08
C LEU A 596 -12.42 9.54 16.17
N LEU A 597 -12.03 8.33 16.56
CA LEU A 597 -11.08 8.10 17.66
C LEU A 597 -9.80 8.94 17.58
N PRO A 598 -9.13 9.10 16.43
CA PRO A 598 -7.90 9.89 16.35
C PRO A 598 -8.15 11.40 16.46
N LEU A 599 -9.40 11.82 16.27
CA LEU A 599 -9.82 13.21 16.45
C LEU A 599 -10.20 13.49 17.91
N ILE A 600 -10.34 12.45 18.75
CA ILE A 600 -10.67 12.63 20.15
C ILE A 600 -9.42 13.12 20.89
N PRO A 601 -9.46 14.31 21.49
CA PRO A 601 -8.38 14.82 22.32
C PRO A 601 -8.20 14.00 23.60
N GLU A 602 -7.05 14.12 24.26
CA GLU A 602 -6.88 13.64 25.64
C GLU A 602 -7.96 14.21 26.57
N HIS A 603 -8.50 13.35 27.43
CA HIS A 603 -9.60 13.65 28.34
C HIS A 603 -9.60 12.68 29.53
N GLU A 604 -10.14 13.14 30.65
CA GLU A 604 -10.32 12.32 31.87
C GLU A 604 -11.78 11.88 32.05
N THR A 605 -12.71 12.75 31.66
CA THR A 605 -14.16 12.48 31.70
C THR A 605 -14.68 12.31 30.28
N TYR A 606 -15.37 11.21 29.99
CA TYR A 606 -15.99 10.91 28.72
C TYR A 606 -17.50 10.77 28.89
N ALA A 607 -18.29 11.35 27.98
CA ALA A 607 -19.74 11.16 27.99
C ALA A 607 -20.35 11.03 26.57
N GLU A 608 -21.33 10.14 26.44
CA GLU A 608 -22.26 10.09 25.30
C GLU A 608 -23.68 10.42 25.80
N PRO A 609 -24.12 11.69 25.72
CA PRO A 609 -25.46 12.11 26.16
C PRO A 609 -26.62 11.68 25.24
N PHE A 610 -26.29 11.08 24.09
CA PHE A 610 -27.19 10.39 23.17
C PHE A 610 -26.62 8.98 22.92
N ALA A 611 -26.54 8.18 23.98
CA ALA A 611 -25.71 6.99 24.00
C ALA A 611 -26.03 6.03 22.85
N GLY A 612 -27.31 5.84 22.49
CA GLY A 612 -27.68 4.86 21.48
C GLY A 612 -27.04 3.50 21.77
N ALA A 613 -26.24 2.97 20.85
CA ALA A 613 -25.48 1.74 21.09
C ALA A 613 -24.06 1.93 21.66
N ALA A 614 -23.64 3.17 21.90
CA ALA A 614 -22.35 3.57 22.47
C ALA A 614 -21.13 3.07 21.68
N ALA A 615 -21.23 3.07 20.34
CA ALA A 615 -20.20 2.49 19.48
C ALA A 615 -18.83 3.18 19.65
N LEU A 616 -18.81 4.46 20.03
CA LEU A 616 -17.57 5.18 20.26
C LEU A 616 -16.94 4.80 21.61
N LEU A 617 -17.72 4.66 22.68
CA LEU A 617 -17.26 4.13 23.98
C LEU A 617 -16.63 2.75 23.85
N TYR A 618 -17.25 1.83 23.09
CA TYR A 618 -16.71 0.49 22.86
C TYR A 618 -15.41 0.50 22.04
N ALA A 619 -15.20 1.53 21.22
CA ALA A 619 -14.03 1.63 20.36
C ALA A 619 -12.84 2.35 21.02
N LYS A 620 -13.07 3.22 22.01
CA LYS A 620 -12.01 3.96 22.74
C LYS A 620 -11.45 3.19 23.94
N GLU A 621 -10.22 3.53 24.30
CA GLU A 621 -9.61 3.15 25.57
C GLU A 621 -10.39 3.75 26.76
N PRO A 622 -10.53 3.05 27.90
CA PRO A 622 -11.26 3.56 29.07
C PRO A 622 -10.71 4.88 29.61
N SER A 623 -11.61 5.80 29.97
CA SER A 623 -11.27 7.03 30.71
C SER A 623 -11.47 6.87 32.22
N ALA A 624 -10.90 7.78 33.02
CA ALA A 624 -11.06 7.77 34.47
C ALA A 624 -12.53 7.87 34.91
N LYS A 625 -13.37 8.58 34.15
CA LYS A 625 -14.81 8.67 34.36
C LYS A 625 -15.55 8.57 33.03
N GLU A 626 -16.48 7.64 32.91
CA GLU A 626 -17.29 7.44 31.70
C GLU A 626 -18.79 7.41 32.01
N VAL A 627 -19.59 8.13 31.22
CA VAL A 627 -21.04 8.22 31.38
C VAL A 627 -21.76 7.99 30.05
N LEU A 628 -22.69 7.05 30.04
CA LEU A 628 -23.69 6.90 28.98
C LEU A 628 -25.01 7.47 29.47
N ALA A 629 -25.63 8.37 28.70
CA ALA A 629 -26.97 8.85 28.98
C ALA A 629 -27.84 8.79 27.73
N ASP A 630 -29.11 8.48 27.94
CA ASP A 630 -30.12 8.48 26.89
C ASP A 630 -31.50 8.77 27.50
N THR A 631 -32.42 9.31 26.71
CA THR A 631 -33.82 9.52 27.13
C THR A 631 -34.69 8.29 26.83
N ASP A 632 -34.29 7.46 25.86
CA ASP A 632 -34.95 6.20 25.49
C ASP A 632 -34.79 5.15 26.61
N ASP A 633 -35.92 4.75 27.19
CA ASP A 633 -35.95 3.77 28.28
C ASP A 633 -35.42 2.39 27.85
N ASP A 634 -35.67 1.97 26.61
CA ASP A 634 -35.19 0.70 26.09
C ASP A 634 -33.68 0.72 25.90
N VAL A 635 -33.11 1.82 25.39
CA VAL A 635 -31.65 1.97 25.25
C VAL A 635 -30.96 1.89 26.61
N VAL A 636 -31.47 2.63 27.60
CA VAL A 636 -30.93 2.62 28.97
C VAL A 636 -31.10 1.25 29.63
N PHE A 637 -32.27 0.62 29.46
CA PHE A 637 -32.54 -0.73 29.94
C PHE A 637 -31.55 -1.74 29.37
N LEU A 638 -31.27 -1.68 28.06
CA LEU A 638 -30.32 -2.57 27.40
C LEU A 638 -28.90 -2.40 27.94
N HIS A 639 -28.38 -1.18 28.03
CA HIS A 639 -27.03 -0.94 28.60
C HIS A 639 -26.92 -1.43 30.04
N ARG A 640 -27.94 -1.18 30.88
CA ARG A 640 -27.96 -1.68 32.27
C ARG A 640 -28.01 -3.20 32.34
N SER A 641 -28.81 -3.84 31.48
CA SER A 641 -28.91 -5.30 31.40
C SER A 641 -27.60 -5.95 30.94
N VAL A 642 -26.92 -5.35 29.96
CA VAL A 642 -25.58 -5.79 29.52
C VAL A 642 -24.56 -5.61 30.63
N LYS A 643 -24.53 -4.45 31.31
CA LYS A 643 -23.63 -4.20 32.43
C LYS A 643 -23.82 -5.20 33.58
N ALA A 644 -25.06 -5.64 33.82
CA ALA A 644 -25.40 -6.62 34.85
C ALA A 644 -25.27 -8.09 34.39
N MET A 645 -24.75 -8.35 33.19
CA MET A 645 -24.69 -9.71 32.63
C MET A 645 -23.70 -10.60 33.40
N THR A 646 -24.14 -11.82 33.72
CA THR A 646 -23.32 -12.85 34.39
C THR A 646 -23.29 -14.14 33.56
N PRO A 647 -22.34 -15.06 33.80
CA PRO A 647 -22.31 -16.36 33.13
C PRO A 647 -23.63 -17.14 33.27
N ASP A 648 -24.22 -17.17 34.47
CA ASP A 648 -25.51 -17.83 34.74
C ASP A 648 -26.65 -17.21 33.92
N ARG A 649 -26.65 -15.87 33.77
CA ARG A 649 -27.64 -15.18 32.95
C ARG A 649 -27.48 -15.51 31.47
N VAL A 650 -26.25 -15.62 30.98
CA VAL A 650 -25.96 -16.04 29.60
C VAL A 650 -26.41 -17.47 29.35
N GLU A 651 -26.18 -18.39 30.29
CA GLU A 651 -26.68 -19.77 30.21
C GLU A 651 -28.21 -19.80 30.18
N GLU A 652 -28.86 -19.00 31.02
CA GLU A 652 -30.32 -18.86 31.03
C GLU A 652 -30.85 -18.35 29.68
N LEU A 653 -30.22 -17.33 29.10
CA LEU A 653 -30.57 -16.78 27.78
C LEU A 653 -30.42 -17.82 26.67
N GLY A 654 -29.35 -18.62 26.70
CA GLY A 654 -29.11 -19.70 25.75
C GLY A 654 -30.15 -20.83 25.85
N ARG A 655 -30.63 -21.12 27.06
CA ARG A 655 -31.65 -22.14 27.31
C ARG A 655 -33.08 -21.68 26.98
N ARG A 656 -33.42 -20.41 27.28
CA ARG A 656 -34.79 -19.90 27.17
C ARG A 656 -35.19 -19.52 25.75
N PHE A 657 -34.24 -19.15 24.88
CA PHE A 657 -34.56 -18.49 23.62
C PHE A 657 -33.83 -19.07 22.40
N GLU A 658 -34.45 -18.88 21.23
CA GLU A 658 -33.89 -19.26 19.94
C GLU A 658 -33.08 -18.11 19.34
N TRP A 659 -31.75 -18.24 19.31
CA TRP A 659 -30.88 -17.17 18.83
C TRP A 659 -30.55 -17.21 17.33
N LYS A 660 -31.13 -18.17 16.61
CA LYS A 660 -31.03 -18.25 15.15
C LYS A 660 -32.11 -17.38 14.52
N CYS A 661 -31.71 -16.45 13.66
CA CYS A 661 -32.65 -15.61 12.93
C CYS A 661 -33.26 -16.36 11.76
N THR A 662 -34.57 -16.57 11.83
CA THR A 662 -35.45 -17.05 10.75
C THR A 662 -36.64 -16.12 10.67
N GLU A 663 -37.42 -16.16 9.59
CA GLU A 663 -38.65 -15.34 9.52
C GLU A 663 -39.59 -15.65 10.70
N GLN A 664 -39.70 -16.93 11.08
CA GLN A 664 -40.54 -17.38 12.18
C GLN A 664 -40.02 -16.93 13.55
N SER A 665 -38.74 -17.14 13.83
CA SER A 665 -38.15 -16.75 15.14
C SER A 665 -38.09 -15.23 15.30
N PHE A 666 -37.87 -14.49 14.21
CA PHE A 666 -37.92 -13.02 14.20
C PHE A 666 -39.33 -12.49 14.48
N ALA A 667 -40.36 -13.00 13.78
CA ALA A 667 -41.75 -12.61 14.05
C ALA A 667 -42.15 -12.94 15.50
N LYS A 668 -41.77 -14.13 15.99
CA LYS A 668 -42.01 -14.55 17.37
C LYS A 668 -41.36 -13.62 18.39
N ALA A 669 -40.12 -13.17 18.16
CA ALA A 669 -39.45 -12.22 19.05
C ALA A 669 -40.06 -10.82 18.97
N ARG A 670 -40.37 -10.32 17.77
CA ARG A 670 -41.00 -9.01 17.54
C ARG A 670 -42.35 -8.89 18.23
N ASP A 671 -43.19 -9.91 18.06
CA ASP A 671 -44.57 -9.93 18.54
C ASP A 671 -44.70 -10.42 19.99
N MET A 672 -43.57 -10.75 20.65
CA MET A 672 -43.55 -11.17 22.05
C MET A 672 -44.00 -10.04 22.96
N GLU A 673 -44.87 -10.35 23.93
CA GLU A 673 -45.14 -9.52 25.11
C GLU A 673 -44.24 -10.01 26.26
N PRO A 674 -43.20 -9.26 26.64
CA PRO A 674 -42.26 -9.69 27.68
C PRO A 674 -42.92 -9.80 29.06
N LYS A 675 -42.69 -10.91 29.76
CA LYS A 675 -43.20 -11.15 31.12
C LYS A 675 -42.20 -10.85 32.22
N ASP A 676 -40.92 -10.79 31.87
CA ASP A 676 -39.82 -10.45 32.76
C ASP A 676 -38.72 -9.67 32.00
N ASP A 677 -37.74 -9.15 32.73
CA ASP A 677 -36.62 -8.39 32.16
C ASP A 677 -35.77 -9.22 31.20
N VAL A 678 -35.75 -10.55 31.35
CA VAL A 678 -34.98 -11.47 30.51
C VAL A 678 -35.62 -11.59 29.13
N GLU A 679 -36.94 -11.72 29.06
CA GLU A 679 -37.72 -11.65 27.82
C GLU A 679 -37.64 -10.27 27.19
N ARG A 680 -37.68 -9.19 28.00
CA ARG A 680 -37.57 -7.82 27.51
C ARG A 680 -36.20 -7.61 26.84
N PHE A 681 -35.14 -8.06 27.49
CA PHE A 681 -33.78 -8.03 26.95
C PHE A 681 -33.67 -8.82 25.64
N TYR A 682 -34.14 -10.08 25.64
CA TYR A 682 -34.09 -10.92 24.45
C TYR A 682 -34.85 -10.27 23.28
N LYS A 683 -36.10 -9.83 23.49
CA LYS A 683 -36.90 -9.16 22.46
C LYS A 683 -36.14 -7.97 21.87
N LEU A 684 -35.69 -7.06 22.73
CA LEU A 684 -35.07 -5.81 22.29
C LEU A 684 -33.78 -6.06 21.52
N VAL A 685 -32.86 -6.89 22.03
CA VAL A 685 -31.59 -7.13 21.34
C VAL A 685 -31.81 -7.98 20.08
N PHE A 686 -32.63 -9.03 20.13
CA PHE A 686 -32.85 -9.89 18.99
C PHE A 686 -33.49 -9.14 17.82
N VAL A 687 -34.53 -8.33 18.10
CA VAL A 687 -35.18 -7.52 17.06
C VAL A 687 -34.22 -6.47 16.53
N ARG A 688 -33.58 -5.66 17.40
CA ARG A 688 -32.68 -4.58 16.94
C ARG A 688 -31.45 -5.10 16.19
N THR A 689 -30.92 -6.27 16.52
CA THR A 689 -29.76 -6.87 15.83
C THR A 689 -30.12 -7.45 14.45
N HIS A 690 -31.35 -7.93 14.25
CA HIS A 690 -31.72 -8.63 13.01
C HIS A 690 -32.74 -7.87 12.13
N ALA A 691 -33.33 -6.78 12.64
CA ALA A 691 -34.22 -5.91 11.88
C ALA A 691 -33.45 -5.13 10.82
N ARG A 692 -34.12 -4.86 9.70
CA ARG A 692 -33.60 -3.93 8.70
C ARG A 692 -33.32 -2.56 9.34
N ASP A 693 -32.14 -2.00 9.06
CA ASP A 693 -31.65 -0.72 9.59
C ASP A 693 -31.64 -0.64 11.13
N CYS A 694 -31.67 -1.78 11.83
CA CYS A 694 -31.77 -1.87 13.29
C CYS A 694 -33.00 -1.14 13.88
N ARG A 695 -34.11 -1.05 13.12
CA ARG A 695 -35.30 -0.32 13.57
C ARG A 695 -35.93 -0.97 14.81
N PRO A 696 -36.32 -0.19 15.84
CA PRO A 696 -36.96 -0.71 17.04
C PRO A 696 -38.33 -1.38 16.79
N ASP A 697 -39.06 -0.94 15.77
CA ASP A 697 -40.38 -1.48 15.41
C ASP A 697 -40.30 -2.88 14.75
N GLY A 698 -39.11 -3.29 14.30
CA GLY A 698 -38.88 -4.60 13.70
C GLY A 698 -39.71 -4.85 12.43
N THR A 699 -39.95 -3.83 11.59
CA THR A 699 -40.88 -3.95 10.43
C THR A 699 -40.62 -5.21 9.58
N HIS A 700 -39.35 -5.50 9.26
CA HIS A 700 -38.93 -6.74 8.58
C HIS A 700 -37.52 -7.18 9.00
N PRO A 701 -37.22 -8.50 9.04
CA PRO A 701 -35.85 -8.99 9.21
C PRO A 701 -35.00 -8.60 8.00
N ALA A 702 -33.74 -8.25 8.25
CA ALA A 702 -32.77 -7.97 7.21
C ALA A 702 -32.40 -9.27 6.47
N ARG A 703 -32.48 -9.27 5.14
CA ARG A 703 -32.27 -10.50 4.32
C ARG A 703 -30.91 -11.17 4.55
N ASN A 704 -29.87 -10.37 4.79
CA ASN A 704 -28.51 -10.82 5.10
C ASN A 704 -28.37 -11.43 6.50
N HIS A 705 -29.32 -11.19 7.41
CA HIS A 705 -29.33 -11.76 8.76
C HIS A 705 -30.14 -13.07 8.84
N LEU A 706 -30.93 -13.43 7.83
CA LEU A 706 -31.63 -14.71 7.80
C LEU A 706 -30.62 -15.87 7.77
N GLY A 707 -30.77 -16.80 8.72
CA GLY A 707 -29.87 -17.93 8.94
C GLY A 707 -28.68 -17.63 9.87
N SER A 708 -28.46 -16.36 10.24
CA SER A 708 -27.43 -16.00 11.23
C SER A 708 -27.83 -16.42 12.64
N THR A 709 -26.86 -16.57 13.53
CA THR A 709 -27.09 -16.92 14.95
C THR A 709 -26.28 -15.97 15.82
N THR A 710 -26.92 -15.38 16.83
CA THR A 710 -26.23 -14.54 17.82
C THR A 710 -25.76 -15.42 18.98
N ASN A 711 -24.48 -15.36 19.35
CA ASN A 711 -23.99 -16.04 20.55
C ASN A 711 -24.17 -15.12 21.78
N PRO A 712 -24.97 -15.49 22.79
CA PRO A 712 -25.17 -14.69 24.00
C PRO A 712 -23.89 -14.48 24.83
N GLU A 713 -22.86 -15.33 24.68
CA GLU A 713 -21.58 -15.15 25.40
C GLU A 713 -20.91 -13.81 25.10
N LYS A 714 -21.20 -13.19 23.93
CA LYS A 714 -20.67 -11.88 23.56
C LYS A 714 -20.99 -10.80 24.60
N TYR A 715 -22.09 -10.94 25.35
CA TYR A 715 -22.51 -9.96 26.34
C TYR A 715 -21.60 -9.93 27.57
N LEU A 716 -20.84 -10.98 27.86
CA LEU A 716 -19.89 -10.98 28.98
C LEU A 716 -18.71 -10.02 28.73
N ARG A 717 -18.20 -9.98 27.48
CA ARG A 717 -17.16 -9.03 27.09
C ARG A 717 -17.66 -7.58 27.19
N ALA A 718 -18.90 -7.35 26.77
CA ALA A 718 -19.54 -6.05 26.87
C ALA A 718 -19.80 -5.64 28.34
N ALA A 719 -20.20 -6.57 29.19
CA ALA A 719 -20.38 -6.34 30.63
C ALA A 719 -19.07 -5.89 31.29
N GLU A 720 -17.95 -6.56 30.97
CA GLU A 720 -16.63 -6.20 31.46
C GLU A 720 -16.23 -4.78 31.03
N ARG A 721 -16.52 -4.39 29.77
CA ARG A 721 -16.27 -3.03 29.27
C ARG A 721 -17.10 -1.97 30.00
N LEU A 722 -18.34 -2.30 30.40
CA LEU A 722 -19.27 -1.38 31.04
C LEU A 722 -19.17 -1.34 32.57
N LYS A 723 -18.33 -2.18 33.20
CA LYS A 723 -18.31 -2.36 34.66
C LYS A 723 -18.15 -1.04 35.43
N ASP A 724 -17.30 -0.13 34.93
CA ASP A 724 -17.01 1.17 35.55
C ASP A 724 -17.80 2.34 34.92
N VAL A 725 -18.65 2.06 33.93
CA VAL A 725 -19.41 3.08 33.19
C VAL A 725 -20.70 3.45 33.92
N THR A 726 -20.97 4.74 34.13
CA THR A 726 -22.24 5.20 34.70
C THR A 726 -23.32 5.28 33.62
N ILE A 727 -24.51 4.71 33.86
CA ILE A 727 -25.60 4.67 32.87
C ILE A 727 -26.84 5.40 33.40
N LEU A 728 -27.20 6.51 32.76
CA LEU A 728 -28.26 7.43 33.19
C LEU A 728 -29.44 7.43 32.19
N ARG A 729 -30.67 7.45 32.71
CA ARG A 729 -31.86 7.84 31.93
C ARG A 729 -32.05 9.34 32.11
N GLN A 730 -31.49 10.14 31.21
CA GLN A 730 -31.39 11.58 31.42
C GLN A 730 -31.27 12.31 30.09
N ASP A 731 -31.85 13.52 30.05
CA ASP A 731 -31.68 14.45 28.93
C ASP A 731 -30.21 14.90 28.76
N TYR A 732 -29.82 15.17 27.51
CA TYR A 732 -28.46 15.53 27.16
C TYR A 732 -28.00 16.83 27.83
N ARG A 733 -28.88 17.83 28.01
CA ARG A 733 -28.52 19.13 28.59
C ARG A 733 -28.12 18.98 30.05
N LYS A 734 -28.93 18.23 30.81
CA LYS A 734 -28.65 17.95 32.22
C LYS A 734 -27.38 17.09 32.38
N THR A 735 -27.13 16.18 31.44
CA THR A 735 -25.91 15.36 31.42
C THR A 735 -24.66 16.21 31.16
N ILE A 736 -24.73 17.13 30.20
CA ILE A 736 -23.66 18.10 29.92
C ILE A 736 -23.46 18.99 31.15
N GLU A 737 -24.51 19.59 31.71
CA GLU A 737 -24.44 20.47 32.88
C GLU A 737 -23.72 19.82 34.08
N GLN A 738 -23.94 18.52 34.31
CA GLN A 738 -23.34 17.80 35.44
C GLN A 738 -21.88 17.36 35.21
N LEU A 739 -21.45 17.21 33.96
CA LEU A 739 -20.16 16.61 33.61
C LEU A 739 -19.18 17.58 32.98
N ASP A 740 -19.66 18.75 32.54
CA ASP A 740 -18.85 19.70 31.78
C ASP A 740 -17.74 20.31 32.63
N GLY A 741 -16.56 20.40 32.02
CA GLY A 741 -15.32 20.81 32.67
C GLY A 741 -14.14 20.75 31.69
N PRO A 742 -12.98 21.30 32.06
CA PRO A 742 -11.84 21.45 31.14
C PRO A 742 -11.26 20.12 30.63
N ASN A 743 -11.44 19.03 31.37
CA ASN A 743 -10.96 17.69 31.02
C ASN A 743 -12.09 16.76 30.53
N ALA A 744 -13.27 17.31 30.23
CA ALA A 744 -14.41 16.55 29.72
C ALA A 744 -14.39 16.46 28.19
N PHE A 745 -14.76 15.30 27.66
CA PHE A 745 -15.03 15.09 26.25
C PHE A 745 -16.44 14.54 26.04
N PHE A 746 -17.21 15.19 25.17
CA PHE A 746 -18.57 14.78 24.80
C PHE A 746 -18.64 14.31 23.35
N PHE A 747 -19.27 13.15 23.14
CA PHE A 747 -19.70 12.73 21.81
C PHE A 747 -21.22 12.82 21.71
N LEU A 748 -21.71 13.54 20.70
CA LEU A 748 -23.10 13.94 20.58
C LEU A 748 -23.66 13.52 19.21
N ASP A 749 -24.49 12.48 19.20
CA ASP A 749 -25.13 11.92 18.01
C ASP A 749 -26.66 11.88 18.21
N PRO A 750 -27.33 13.05 18.13
CA PRO A 750 -28.75 13.16 18.42
C PRO A 750 -29.63 12.58 17.29
N PRO A 751 -30.90 12.26 17.58
CA PRO A 751 -31.90 12.03 16.53
C PRO A 751 -32.18 13.34 15.77
N TYR A 752 -31.84 13.41 14.47
CA TYR A 752 -31.91 14.65 13.67
C TYR A 752 -32.95 14.61 12.51
N PRO A 753 -33.44 15.77 12.04
CA PRO A 753 -34.52 15.85 11.06
C PRO A 753 -34.18 15.21 9.70
N GLY A 754 -35.18 14.57 9.08
CA GLY A 754 -35.13 14.06 7.70
C GLY A 754 -34.67 12.62 7.53
N GLU A 755 -33.89 12.08 8.48
CA GLU A 755 -33.40 10.68 8.42
C GLU A 755 -33.96 9.80 9.55
N TRP A 756 -34.35 10.39 10.69
CA TRP A 756 -34.89 9.62 11.81
C TRP A 756 -36.30 9.09 11.52
N PHE A 757 -36.57 7.84 11.92
CA PHE A 757 -37.84 7.19 11.64
C PHE A 757 -39.00 7.75 12.48
N ASP A 758 -38.71 8.21 13.70
CA ASP A 758 -39.65 8.86 14.60
C ASP A 758 -39.50 10.39 14.49
N LYS A 759 -40.41 11.03 13.77
CA LYS A 759 -40.32 12.47 13.51
C LYS A 759 -40.55 13.32 14.77
N ASP A 760 -41.20 12.76 15.79
CA ASP A 760 -41.52 13.47 17.03
C ASP A 760 -40.36 13.38 18.05
N ALA A 761 -39.40 12.47 17.83
CA ALA A 761 -38.22 12.29 18.68
C ALA A 761 -37.00 13.12 18.24
N VAL A 762 -37.14 13.97 17.23
CA VAL A 762 -36.05 14.75 16.64
C VAL A 762 -35.69 15.97 17.51
N ILE A 763 -34.40 16.29 17.61
CA ILE A 763 -33.93 17.46 18.38
C ILE A 763 -34.34 18.80 17.75
N ASP A 764 -34.53 19.81 18.60
CA ASP A 764 -34.55 21.22 18.19
C ASP A 764 -33.12 21.67 17.89
N LEU A 765 -32.87 22.07 16.64
CA LEU A 765 -31.54 22.39 16.15
C LEU A 765 -30.95 23.67 16.78
N ASP A 766 -31.79 24.68 17.03
CA ASP A 766 -31.37 25.95 17.63
C ASP A 766 -31.00 25.76 19.10
N GLU A 767 -31.81 25.00 19.83
CA GLU A 767 -31.54 24.64 21.22
C GLU A 767 -30.30 23.76 21.36
N PHE A 768 -30.12 22.80 20.45
CA PHE A 768 -28.93 21.96 20.40
C PHE A 768 -27.66 22.78 20.13
N ALA A 769 -27.67 23.65 19.12
CA ALA A 769 -26.54 24.54 18.81
C ALA A 769 -26.23 25.50 19.97
N THR A 770 -27.26 26.01 20.65
CA THR A 770 -27.10 26.85 21.85
C THR A 770 -26.45 26.06 22.99
N THR A 771 -26.85 24.80 23.19
CA THR A 771 -26.24 23.92 24.19
C THR A 771 -24.77 23.67 23.87
N LEU A 772 -24.42 23.35 22.61
CA LEU A 772 -23.04 23.10 22.19
C LEU A 772 -22.12 24.31 22.46
N LYS A 773 -22.61 25.54 22.22
CA LYS A 773 -21.86 26.78 22.50
C LYS A 773 -21.54 26.98 23.98
N SER A 774 -22.33 26.38 24.87
CA SER A 774 -22.14 26.50 26.32
C SER A 774 -21.10 25.54 26.91
N ILE A 775 -20.69 24.52 26.16
CA ILE A 775 -19.76 23.47 26.61
C ILE A 775 -18.35 24.05 26.78
N LYS A 776 -17.79 23.93 27.98
CA LYS A 776 -16.41 24.33 28.33
C LYS A 776 -15.39 23.25 28.00
N GLY A 777 -15.78 21.98 28.10
CA GLY A 777 -15.01 20.83 27.68
C GLY A 777 -14.88 20.73 26.16
N ARG A 778 -14.33 19.61 25.67
CA ARG A 778 -14.19 19.35 24.23
C ARG A 778 -15.37 18.51 23.74
N PHE A 779 -15.80 18.69 22.50
CA PHE A 779 -16.85 17.82 21.93
C PHE A 779 -16.68 17.54 20.45
N ILE A 780 -17.28 16.44 20.00
CA ILE A 780 -17.62 16.19 18.61
C ILE A 780 -19.12 15.93 18.53
N ALA A 781 -19.82 16.69 17.68
CA ALA A 781 -21.25 16.54 17.39
C ALA A 781 -21.46 16.11 15.94
N VAL A 782 -22.52 15.32 15.69
CA VAL A 782 -22.84 14.73 14.37
C VAL A 782 -24.25 15.13 13.93
N LEU A 783 -24.42 15.46 12.65
CA LEU A 783 -25.71 15.65 11.99
C LEU A 783 -25.66 15.15 10.52
N ASN A 784 -26.82 15.04 9.88
CA ASN A 784 -26.89 14.87 8.43
C ASN A 784 -26.41 16.12 7.68
N ASP A 785 -25.84 15.91 6.49
CA ASP A 785 -25.25 16.97 5.64
C ASP A 785 -26.36 17.75 4.92
N SER A 786 -27.00 18.67 5.65
CA SER A 786 -27.97 19.63 5.13
C SER A 786 -27.43 21.08 5.23
N PRO A 787 -27.89 22.02 4.37
CA PRO A 787 -27.49 23.42 4.48
C PRO A 787 -27.81 24.05 5.85
N GLU A 788 -28.95 23.67 6.43
CA GLU A 788 -29.42 24.15 7.73
C GLU A 788 -28.51 23.68 8.87
N ASN A 789 -28.18 22.38 8.90
CA ASN A 789 -27.27 21.81 9.90
C ASN A 789 -25.84 22.37 9.75
N ALA A 790 -25.37 22.55 8.51
CA ALA A 790 -24.09 23.17 8.24
C ALA A 790 -24.03 24.63 8.72
N ALA A 791 -25.11 25.39 8.57
CA ALA A 791 -25.20 26.75 9.11
C ALA A 791 -25.21 26.75 10.64
N ALA A 792 -25.98 25.87 11.27
CA ALA A 792 -26.03 25.73 12.73
C ALA A 792 -24.64 25.39 13.30
N PHE A 793 -23.98 24.36 12.76
CA PHE A 793 -22.65 23.91 13.19
C PHE A 793 -21.54 24.95 12.99
N LYS A 794 -21.58 25.74 11.90
CA LYS A 794 -20.61 26.84 11.70
C LYS A 794 -20.68 27.90 12.78
N SER A 795 -21.84 28.10 13.40
CA SER A 795 -21.97 29.05 14.50
C SER A 795 -21.37 28.55 15.81
N VAL A 796 -21.01 27.26 15.89
CA VAL A 796 -20.57 26.58 17.11
C VAL A 796 -19.07 26.33 17.12
N GLY A 797 -18.51 25.78 16.03
CA GLY A 797 -17.12 25.35 15.98
C GLY A 797 -16.66 24.96 14.58
N GLN A 798 -15.51 24.31 14.48
CA GLN A 798 -14.96 23.86 13.20
C GLN A 798 -15.81 22.74 12.62
N VAL A 799 -16.24 22.94 11.37
CA VAL A 799 -17.10 21.98 10.66
C VAL A 799 -16.27 21.14 9.70
N PHE A 800 -16.49 19.82 9.71
CA PHE A 800 -15.81 18.91 8.80
C PHE A 800 -16.73 17.79 8.33
N ARG A 801 -16.41 17.20 7.18
CA ARG A 801 -17.11 16.03 6.62
C ARG A 801 -16.23 14.79 6.67
N LEU A 802 -16.85 13.65 6.97
CA LEU A 802 -16.25 12.33 6.77
C LEU A 802 -17.04 11.55 5.72
N LYS A 803 -16.31 10.97 4.76
CA LYS A 803 -16.90 10.02 3.80
C LYS A 803 -17.06 8.67 4.47
N VAL A 804 -18.30 8.19 4.55
CA VAL A 804 -18.66 6.91 5.16
C VAL A 804 -19.29 5.98 4.13
N HIS A 805 -19.11 4.68 4.33
CA HIS A 805 -19.78 3.65 3.55
C HIS A 805 -20.95 3.13 4.38
N GLU A 806 -22.18 3.38 3.92
CA GLU A 806 -23.41 2.97 4.61
C GLU A 806 -24.14 1.91 3.80
N ALA A 807 -24.87 1.01 4.47
CA ALA A 807 -25.70 0.03 3.79
C ALA A 807 -26.87 0.73 3.09
N SER A 808 -27.08 0.45 1.80
CA SER A 808 -28.24 0.95 1.07
C SER A 808 -29.47 0.08 1.32
N GLY A 809 -30.64 0.70 1.42
CA GLY A 809 -31.92 0.00 1.54
C GLY A 809 -32.31 -0.91 0.35
N THR A 810 -31.50 -0.95 -0.70
CA THR A 810 -31.69 -1.78 -1.91
C THR A 810 -30.62 -2.87 -2.07
N GLY A 811 -29.68 -2.98 -1.12
CA GLY A 811 -28.52 -3.88 -1.19
C GLY A 811 -27.34 -3.23 -1.89
N GLY A 812 -26.20 -3.17 -1.19
CA GLY A 812 -24.97 -2.50 -1.61
C GLY A 812 -24.50 -1.44 -0.61
N ALA A 813 -23.25 -0.98 -0.71
CA ALA A 813 -22.74 0.12 0.11
C ALA A 813 -22.90 1.45 -0.66
N LYS A 814 -23.65 2.41 -0.12
CA LYS A 814 -23.73 3.79 -0.61
C LYS A 814 -22.62 4.61 0.05
N LYS A 815 -21.92 5.44 -0.73
CA LYS A 815 -21.04 6.46 -0.15
C LYS A 815 -21.91 7.59 0.37
N ALA A 816 -21.93 7.79 1.67
CA ALA A 816 -22.61 8.91 2.33
C ALA A 816 -21.56 9.86 2.94
N SER A 817 -21.92 11.13 3.09
CA SER A 817 -21.13 12.16 3.75
C SER A 817 -21.85 12.52 5.04
N ARG A 818 -21.15 12.45 6.18
CA ARG A 818 -21.68 12.87 7.49
C ARG A 818 -21.03 14.19 7.88
N LEU A 819 -21.82 15.09 8.47
CA LEU A 819 -21.39 16.41 8.88
C LEU A 819 -21.06 16.40 10.38
N PHE A 820 -19.88 16.90 10.73
CA PHE A 820 -19.39 16.95 12.10
C PHE A 820 -19.03 18.37 12.50
N CYS A 821 -19.14 18.66 13.80
CA CYS A 821 -18.68 19.90 14.42
C CYS A 821 -17.83 19.59 15.64
N ALA A 822 -16.70 20.27 15.77
CA ALA A 822 -15.86 20.23 16.96
C ALA A 822 -15.52 21.65 17.44
N ASN A 823 -15.49 21.88 18.76
CA ASN A 823 -15.03 23.15 19.34
C ASN A 823 -13.50 23.24 19.51
N PHE A 824 -12.76 22.31 18.92
CA PHE A 824 -11.30 22.31 18.87
C PHE A 824 -10.83 22.09 17.44
N LYS A 825 -9.55 22.37 17.19
CA LYS A 825 -8.98 22.23 15.85
C LYS A 825 -8.79 20.76 15.49
N VAL A 826 -9.48 20.34 14.44
CA VAL A 826 -9.36 19.05 13.76
C VAL A 826 -8.30 19.14 12.67
N ALA A 827 -7.37 18.19 12.65
CA ALA A 827 -6.30 18.14 11.64
C ALA A 827 -6.85 17.76 10.26
N LYS A 828 -6.23 18.28 9.19
CA LYS A 828 -6.58 17.90 7.80
C LYS A 828 -6.09 16.48 7.51
N ALA A 829 -6.95 15.64 6.93
CA ALA A 829 -6.62 14.30 6.45
C ALA A 829 -7.33 14.03 5.11
N ASP A 830 -6.85 13.09 4.29
CA ASP A 830 -7.38 12.84 2.94
C ASP A 830 -8.87 12.45 2.89
N GLU A 831 -9.40 11.94 4.00
CA GLU A 831 -10.81 11.57 4.17
C GLU A 831 -11.64 12.60 4.96
N VAL A 832 -10.99 13.64 5.51
CA VAL A 832 -11.59 14.74 6.29
C VAL A 832 -11.61 16.01 5.45
N GLU A 833 -12.80 16.41 5.00
CA GLU A 833 -12.99 17.68 4.32
C GLU A 833 -13.39 18.74 5.35
N VAL A 834 -12.43 19.55 5.80
CA VAL A 834 -12.69 20.71 6.67
C VAL A 834 -13.36 21.80 5.83
N LEU A 835 -14.54 22.25 6.25
CA LEU A 835 -15.28 23.30 5.56
C LEU A 835 -14.74 24.69 5.95
N PRO A 836 -14.64 25.63 5.00
CA PRO A 836 -14.21 26.99 5.30
C PRO A 836 -15.19 27.72 6.23
N ASP A 837 -14.64 28.61 7.05
CA ASP A 837 -15.38 29.48 7.97
C ASP A 837 -16.38 30.38 7.22
N ALA A 838 -17.36 30.94 7.94
CA ALA A 838 -18.50 31.63 7.34
C ALA A 838 -18.13 32.89 6.52
N ASP A 839 -16.94 33.47 6.72
CA ASP A 839 -16.53 34.74 6.11
C ASP A 839 -15.93 34.62 4.70
N GLU A 840 -15.80 33.41 4.15
CA GLU A 840 -15.32 33.19 2.78
C GLU A 840 -16.30 32.34 1.97
N ARG A 841 -17.41 32.92 1.48
CA ARG A 841 -18.11 32.38 0.29
C ARG A 841 -18.57 33.47 -0.65
N ASP A 842 -18.03 33.36 -1.86
CA ASP A 842 -18.47 34.01 -3.09
C ASP A 842 -19.90 33.54 -3.43
N ASP A 843 -20.75 34.44 -3.94
CA ASP A 843 -22.18 34.22 -4.21
C ASP A 843 -22.48 33.11 -5.24
N ALA A 844 -21.44 32.50 -5.84
CA ALA A 844 -21.52 31.40 -6.78
C ALA A 844 -22.09 30.10 -6.19
N ASP A 845 -21.92 29.86 -4.89
CA ASP A 845 -22.39 28.61 -4.26
C ASP A 845 -23.91 28.58 -4.08
N LYS A 846 -24.60 29.71 -3.88
CA LYS A 846 -26.08 29.72 -3.77
C LYS A 846 -26.77 29.24 -5.05
N ALA A 847 -26.14 29.41 -6.21
CA ALA A 847 -26.67 28.98 -7.51
C ALA A 847 -26.42 27.50 -7.85
N ALA A 848 -25.43 26.86 -7.22
CA ALA A 848 -25.13 25.45 -7.45
C ALA A 848 -26.08 24.52 -6.69
N TRP A 849 -26.58 24.94 -5.52
CA TRP A 849 -27.46 24.14 -4.67
C TRP A 849 -28.90 24.03 -5.18
N SER A 850 -29.40 25.05 -5.89
CA SER A 850 -30.74 25.02 -6.50
C SER A 850 -30.86 24.09 -7.71
N ARG A 851 -29.75 23.65 -8.32
CA ARG A 851 -29.75 22.66 -9.42
C ARG A 851 -29.65 21.20 -8.96
N ALA A 852 -29.08 20.94 -7.79
CA ALA A 852 -28.90 19.57 -7.30
C ALA A 852 -30.20 18.97 -6.73
N TYR A 853 -31.14 19.81 -6.27
CA TYR A 853 -32.38 19.36 -5.62
C TYR A 853 -33.55 19.09 -6.60
N ILE A 854 -33.41 19.41 -7.89
CA ILE A 854 -34.47 19.21 -8.89
C ILE A 854 -34.40 17.80 -9.53
N ASN A 855 -33.30 17.07 -9.37
CA ASN A 855 -33.10 15.77 -10.05
C ASN A 855 -33.47 14.52 -9.22
N ASP A 856 -33.94 14.67 -7.98
CA ASP A 856 -34.26 13.54 -7.07
C ASP A 856 -35.75 13.48 -6.66
N LEU A 857 -36.63 14.22 -7.34
CA LEU A 857 -38.08 14.03 -7.17
C LEU A 857 -38.56 12.86 -8.04
N PRO A 858 -39.41 11.95 -7.51
CA PRO A 858 -40.01 10.89 -8.31
C PRO A 858 -40.88 11.47 -9.43
N ASP A 859 -40.92 10.79 -10.58
CA ASP A 859 -41.62 11.20 -11.82
C ASP A 859 -43.13 11.54 -11.67
N SER A 860 -43.72 11.35 -10.50
CA SER A 860 -45.12 11.65 -10.21
C SER A 860 -45.43 13.11 -9.83
N ALA A 861 -44.45 14.02 -9.87
CA ALA A 861 -44.63 15.41 -9.41
C ALA A 861 -44.73 16.47 -10.53
N PHE A 862 -45.04 16.09 -11.78
CA PHE A 862 -45.38 17.05 -12.84
C PHE A 862 -46.89 17.22 -12.96
N LEU A 863 -47.51 18.01 -12.08
CA LEU A 863 -48.83 18.59 -12.34
C LEU A 863 -48.91 19.99 -11.73
N TYR A 864 -49.26 20.93 -12.62
CA TYR A 864 -49.58 22.35 -12.41
C TYR A 864 -48.43 23.29 -12.05
N VAL A 865 -47.95 24.04 -13.04
CA VAL A 865 -48.32 25.46 -13.23
C VAL A 865 -48.32 25.75 -14.75
N GLU A 866 -49.44 26.25 -15.27
CA GLU A 866 -49.63 26.73 -16.65
C GLU A 866 -49.51 28.27 -16.68
N PRO A 867 -49.36 28.87 -17.86
CA PRO A 867 -48.15 29.51 -18.41
C PRO A 867 -47.69 30.83 -17.76
#